data_AF-A0A2E8S319-F1
#
_entry.id   AF-A0A2E8S319-F1
#
_cell.length_a   1.000
_cell.length_b   1.000
_cell.length_c   1.000
_cell.angle_alpha   90.00
_cell.angle_beta   90.00
_cell.angle_gamma   90.00
#
_symmetry.space_group_name_H-M   'P 1'
#
loop_
_entity.id
_entity.type
_entity.pdbx_description
1 polymer ?
#
loop_
_entity_poly.entity_id
_entity_poly.type
_entity_poly.pdbx_seq_one_letter_code
_entity_poly.pdbx_strand_id
1 'polypeptide(L)'
;MGRVTFGLTTRGGTGAVFTGFLASTGDWVFTTAGSGAGSAVDAWVRTTGPQPSKPIQRSDNNSVRLQACAIPYSPIVHLLCTVRLNYALVWAATLHAHDKGFRPMVVLGGLTINLPNRYEIAMKHTLYILLISGLLACGTTTTAPDDTTGSDQTVSEDSSSPPDDQGSGLPPTANWCETIQSGPAGTRPFPQDFARAHVGQRLFAPKADWLTADEKLISLLHDNELDPDLLPLYAAQFDHICATSTITAPVPETLLTMLDTFAVITPGTGTVDIPDEALVLVVDLRDLHPEADVAKAAAHAMSSHYLFGQRRVRRFLGFPSQDDGWTHYESSLEDVPLSLPPAGNREMPILFLVGPQLTPEAATIAGGLRLSQRAALLGHDIHTKVAESTFLGIGDQGLVWRNSELWLDAGVWPDRIPADIPTSEPEAVLGTLNPDAIESLLESDLKPVNPSEITRPSIESYTRYPGDPAPNLDHATMQAALLVAYGTLDWFYPYFDIVGRDIDGALLDGLDEVSALPIGDRKGMKHVMGRFMHHIHDGHGFYTDHSEDMDDWPDGYLIVQIQNVNGEAVIRSSAHDGLNAGDTILAVDGVTIEDWYAEAMTRYSASSDGYRFVLASDELKEVYGTKTLSVRDPDGVERDVTAQPSWDIYDVAWGGSLRQSGWLTDLDAPGIYYVNMSGEVTPDITDLMEGFSDVVDASGFVLDMRDYPYLDIYGFAGHFNPDPFTAPIFGHPTWTGPETFAIEDEIWDFPPANQVYTGPIVLLVSNKSVSAAECFGQMIMGLSNVTVIGQTSACTNGTITNVLLPGNLGITFTGMRLRNLDGTEFHGIGIIPDETVVPDATDFAAGTDPELMRALEVLLSP
;
A
#
# COMPACT_ATOMS: atom_id res chain seq x y z
N MET A 1 -32.52 -12.02 -33.15
CA MET A 1 -32.67 -12.90 -31.96
C MET A 1 -32.50 -14.34 -32.40
N GLY A 2 -31.30 -14.89 -32.27
CA GLY A 2 -31.02 -16.30 -32.55
C GLY A 2 -31.01 -17.10 -31.26
N ARG A 3 -31.76 -18.21 -31.21
CA ARG A 3 -31.75 -19.17 -30.09
C ARG A 3 -30.63 -20.17 -30.37
N VAL A 4 -29.63 -20.27 -29.49
CA VAL A 4 -28.58 -21.28 -29.60
C VAL A 4 -28.81 -22.33 -28.52
N THR A 5 -28.87 -23.59 -28.93
CA THR A 5 -29.06 -24.74 -28.05
C THR A 5 -27.81 -25.60 -28.09
N PHE A 6 -27.19 -25.86 -26.94
CA PHE A 6 -26.06 -26.79 -26.83
C PHE A 6 -26.52 -28.08 -26.15
N GLY A 7 -26.09 -29.23 -26.70
CA GLY A 7 -26.28 -30.54 -26.10
C GLY A 7 -24.93 -31.19 -25.86
N LEU A 8 -24.69 -31.61 -24.61
CA LEU A 8 -23.51 -32.40 -24.22
C LEU A 8 -23.94 -33.85 -23.99
N THR A 9 -23.25 -34.80 -24.63
CA THR A 9 -23.41 -36.23 -24.39
C THR A 9 -22.11 -36.79 -23.80
N THR A 10 -22.19 -37.34 -22.60
CA THR A 10 -21.11 -38.15 -22.01
C THR A 10 -21.32 -39.63 -22.36
N ARG A 11 -20.24 -40.43 -22.36
CA ARG A 11 -20.31 -41.90 -22.45
C ARG A 11 -20.99 -42.45 -21.19
N GLY A 12 -22.31 -42.40 -21.19
CA GLY A 12 -23.15 -42.67 -20.01
C GLY A 12 -24.60 -42.21 -20.14
N GLY A 13 -25.02 -41.61 -21.26
CA GLY A 13 -26.43 -41.60 -21.67
C GLY A 13 -27.40 -40.63 -20.98
N THR A 14 -26.93 -39.61 -20.27
CA THR A 14 -27.77 -38.48 -19.82
C THR A 14 -27.13 -37.16 -20.20
N GLY A 15 -27.81 -36.35 -21.02
CA GLY A 15 -27.36 -35.03 -21.45
C GLY A 15 -28.25 -33.91 -20.89
N ALA A 16 -27.64 -32.82 -20.44
CA ALA A 16 -28.33 -31.57 -20.10
C ALA A 16 -28.42 -30.66 -21.34
N VAL A 17 -29.52 -29.92 -21.46
CA VAL A 17 -29.76 -28.96 -22.55
C VAL A 17 -29.84 -27.57 -21.95
N PHE A 18 -28.99 -26.66 -22.42
CA PHE A 18 -28.99 -25.25 -22.02
C PHE A 18 -29.49 -24.37 -23.17
N THR A 19 -30.28 -23.35 -22.84
CA THR A 19 -30.77 -22.36 -23.81
C THR A 19 -30.52 -20.96 -23.28
N GLY A 20 -29.81 -20.13 -24.05
CA GLY A 20 -29.57 -18.71 -23.75
C GLY A 20 -29.85 -17.81 -24.96
N PHE A 21 -30.08 -16.52 -24.71
CA PHE A 21 -30.33 -15.48 -25.72
C PHE A 21 -29.19 -14.45 -25.72
N LEU A 22 -28.75 -14.01 -26.90
CA LEU A 22 -27.76 -12.93 -27.06
C LEU A 22 -28.44 -11.55 -27.02
N ALA A 23 -27.94 -10.66 -26.15
CA ALA A 23 -28.14 -9.21 -26.23
C ALA A 23 -26.80 -8.53 -26.60
N SER A 24 -26.88 -7.42 -27.34
CA SER A 24 -25.75 -6.75 -27.99
C SER A 24 -25.06 -5.73 -27.07
N THR A 25 -24.44 -6.18 -25.99
CA THR A 25 -23.37 -5.50 -25.24
C THR A 25 -22.67 -6.59 -24.44
N GLY A 26 -21.35 -6.68 -24.54
CA GLY A 26 -20.54 -7.88 -24.28
C GLY A 26 -20.37 -8.32 -22.82
N ASP A 27 -21.44 -8.58 -22.07
CA ASP A 27 -21.36 -9.18 -20.73
C ASP A 27 -22.14 -10.51 -20.63
N TRP A 28 -21.50 -11.52 -20.02
CA TRP A 28 -22.15 -12.79 -19.66
C TRP A 28 -22.65 -12.71 -18.22
N VAL A 29 -23.97 -12.73 -18.02
CA VAL A 29 -24.59 -12.86 -16.68
C VAL A 29 -24.99 -14.33 -16.46
N PHE A 30 -24.37 -15.00 -15.48
CA PHE A 30 -24.86 -16.28 -14.97
C PHE A 30 -25.73 -16.03 -13.73
N THR A 31 -27.00 -16.43 -13.80
CA THR A 31 -27.90 -16.44 -12.64
C THR A 31 -28.05 -17.86 -12.12
N THR A 32 -27.61 -18.12 -10.88
CA THR A 32 -28.01 -19.30 -10.10
C THR A 32 -29.24 -18.92 -9.26
N ALA A 33 -30.43 -19.26 -9.74
CA ALA A 33 -31.64 -19.19 -8.92
C ALA A 33 -31.72 -20.46 -8.05
N GLY A 34 -31.68 -20.27 -6.73
CA GLY A 34 -31.75 -21.34 -5.74
C GLY A 34 -33.17 -21.83 -5.44
N SER A 35 -33.20 -22.73 -4.45
CA SER A 35 -34.33 -23.34 -3.75
C SER A 35 -34.96 -24.60 -4.37
N GLY A 36 -35.07 -25.62 -3.53
CA GLY A 36 -35.82 -26.83 -3.76
C GLY A 36 -36.09 -27.56 -2.46
N ALA A 37 -37.01 -27.03 -1.65
CA ALA A 37 -37.66 -27.81 -0.61
C ALA A 37 -38.67 -28.78 -1.24
N GLY A 38 -38.73 -30.02 -0.73
CA GLY A 38 -39.97 -30.79 -0.70
C GLY A 38 -40.20 -31.88 -1.76
N SER A 39 -39.93 -33.12 -1.33
CA SER A 39 -40.80 -34.31 -1.46
C SER A 39 -41.27 -34.83 -2.83
N ALA A 40 -40.78 -36.05 -3.11
CA ALA A 40 -41.54 -37.29 -3.38
C ALA A 40 -42.11 -37.61 -4.78
N VAL A 41 -41.99 -38.92 -5.07
CA VAL A 41 -42.87 -39.81 -5.88
C VAL A 41 -42.39 -40.24 -7.28
N ASP A 42 -41.88 -41.50 -7.29
CA ASP A 42 -42.15 -42.63 -8.19
C ASP A 42 -41.74 -42.71 -9.68
N ALA A 43 -40.96 -43.77 -9.94
CA ALA A 43 -41.31 -44.93 -10.78
C ALA A 43 -40.80 -45.09 -12.25
N TRP A 44 -40.18 -46.27 -12.43
CA TRP A 44 -40.07 -47.16 -13.61
C TRP A 44 -38.98 -46.85 -14.67
N VAL A 45 -37.91 -47.64 -14.88
CA VAL A 45 -37.66 -49.09 -15.13
C VAL A 45 -37.77 -49.51 -16.62
N ARG A 46 -36.64 -50.07 -17.11
CA ARG A 46 -36.41 -51.15 -18.11
C ARG A 46 -35.95 -50.84 -19.57
N THR A 47 -34.64 -51.14 -19.76
CA THR A 47 -34.00 -52.14 -20.68
C THR A 47 -34.15 -52.08 -22.21
N THR A 48 -33.00 -52.07 -22.91
CA THR A 48 -32.43 -53.11 -23.84
C THR A 48 -31.65 -52.51 -25.04
N GLY A 49 -30.45 -53.05 -25.34
CA GLY A 49 -29.69 -52.81 -26.59
C GLY A 49 -30.23 -53.66 -27.78
N PRO A 50 -29.48 -53.94 -28.89
CA PRO A 50 -28.05 -53.69 -29.20
C PRO A 50 -27.76 -53.12 -30.64
N GLN A 51 -26.46 -53.00 -30.97
CA GLN A 51 -25.73 -52.63 -32.23
C GLN A 51 -26.14 -53.30 -33.57
N PRO A 52 -25.46 -53.14 -34.76
CA PRO A 52 -24.41 -52.20 -35.27
C PRO A 52 -24.63 -51.69 -36.74
N SER A 53 -23.75 -50.79 -37.27
CA SER A 53 -23.00 -50.90 -38.57
C SER A 53 -22.66 -49.54 -39.26
N LYS A 54 -21.39 -49.41 -39.70
CA LYS A 54 -20.84 -48.45 -40.72
C LYS A 54 -21.27 -48.90 -42.16
N PRO A 55 -21.03 -48.20 -43.32
CA PRO A 55 -19.95 -47.22 -43.64
C PRO A 55 -20.21 -46.09 -44.70
N ILE A 56 -19.26 -45.13 -44.77
CA ILE A 56 -18.59 -44.49 -45.95
C ILE A 56 -19.44 -43.81 -47.08
N GLN A 57 -19.23 -42.49 -47.34
CA GLN A 57 -18.51 -41.87 -48.50
C GLN A 57 -18.97 -40.45 -48.88
N ARG A 58 -17.98 -39.64 -49.32
CA ARG A 58 -18.01 -38.28 -49.90
C ARG A 58 -18.80 -38.18 -51.22
N SER A 59 -19.39 -37.00 -51.52
CA SER A 59 -18.94 -36.09 -52.60
C SER A 59 -19.88 -34.91 -52.84
N ASP A 60 -19.33 -33.70 -52.71
CA ASP A 60 -19.34 -32.52 -53.58
C ASP A 60 -20.60 -31.95 -54.28
N ASN A 61 -20.66 -30.61 -54.15
CA ASN A 61 -21.10 -29.57 -55.08
C ASN A 61 -22.61 -29.38 -55.42
N ASN A 62 -23.16 -28.25 -54.99
CA ASN A 62 -23.55 -27.22 -55.95
C ASN A 62 -23.70 -25.81 -55.34
N SER A 63 -23.27 -24.84 -56.12
CA SER A 63 -23.12 -23.42 -55.87
C SER A 63 -24.39 -22.62 -56.21
N VAL A 64 -24.63 -21.53 -55.47
CA VAL A 64 -25.24 -20.29 -56.00
C VAL A 64 -24.55 -19.09 -55.34
N ARG A 65 -23.99 -18.20 -56.18
CA ARG A 65 -23.40 -16.90 -55.81
C ARG A 65 -24.47 -15.81 -55.85
N LEU A 66 -24.39 -14.85 -54.93
CA LEU A 66 -24.75 -13.43 -55.16
C LEU A 66 -23.78 -12.52 -54.37
N GLN A 67 -23.25 -11.53 -55.10
CA GLN A 67 -22.39 -10.38 -54.72
C GLN A 67 -23.08 -9.44 -53.70
N ALA A 68 -22.45 -8.58 -52.88
CA ALA A 68 -21.08 -8.09 -52.73
C ALA A 68 -20.91 -7.38 -51.36
N CYS A 69 -19.72 -7.44 -50.76
CA CYS A 69 -18.90 -6.34 -50.20
C CYS A 69 -17.81 -6.93 -49.29
N ALA A 70 -16.57 -6.52 -49.52
CA ALA A 70 -15.37 -7.10 -48.92
C ALA A 70 -14.75 -6.16 -47.88
N ILE A 71 -14.44 -6.72 -46.70
CA ILE A 71 -13.35 -6.31 -45.79
C ILE A 71 -12.78 -7.61 -45.18
N PRO A 72 -11.46 -7.87 -45.16
CA PRO A 72 -10.91 -9.13 -44.65
C PRO A 72 -10.64 -9.09 -43.12
N TYR A 73 -11.06 -10.15 -42.42
CA TYR A 73 -10.71 -10.47 -41.02
C TYR A 73 -9.54 -11.47 -40.97
N SER A 74 -8.66 -11.30 -39.98
CA SER A 74 -7.37 -12.01 -39.78
C SER A 74 -7.49 -13.39 -39.08
N PRO A 75 -6.58 -14.37 -39.31
CA PRO A 75 -6.67 -15.75 -38.81
C PRO A 75 -6.23 -15.96 -37.33
N ILE A 76 -5.95 -14.91 -36.56
CA ILE A 76 -5.34 -15.02 -35.22
C ILE A 76 -6.32 -15.57 -34.15
N VAL A 77 -7.64 -15.45 -34.36
CA VAL A 77 -8.64 -15.84 -33.36
C VAL A 77 -8.84 -17.37 -33.26
N HIS A 78 -8.47 -18.15 -34.28
CA HIS A 78 -8.65 -19.61 -34.24
C HIS A 78 -7.52 -20.36 -33.50
N LEU A 79 -6.33 -19.75 -33.38
CA LEU A 79 -5.21 -20.36 -32.66
C LEU A 79 -5.36 -20.21 -31.14
N LEU A 80 -5.85 -19.07 -30.66
CA LEU A 80 -6.04 -18.78 -29.23
C LEU A 80 -7.16 -19.62 -28.58
N CYS A 81 -8.25 -19.88 -29.30
CA CYS A 81 -9.35 -20.72 -28.79
C CYS A 81 -8.98 -22.21 -28.70
N THR A 82 -8.08 -22.70 -29.55
CA THR A 82 -7.67 -24.12 -29.56
C THR A 82 -6.64 -24.42 -28.46
N VAL A 83 -5.84 -23.42 -28.07
CA VAL A 83 -4.90 -23.53 -26.95
C VAL A 83 -5.65 -23.52 -25.60
N ARG A 84 -6.59 -22.59 -25.37
CA ARG A 84 -7.37 -22.55 -24.11
C ARG A 84 -8.22 -23.80 -23.86
N LEU A 85 -8.77 -24.44 -24.90
CA LEU A 85 -9.58 -25.66 -24.73
C LEU A 85 -8.75 -26.89 -24.32
N ASN A 86 -7.50 -26.99 -24.76
CA ASN A 86 -6.60 -28.08 -24.38
C ASN A 86 -6.08 -27.93 -22.94
N TYR A 87 -5.89 -26.70 -22.46
CA TYR A 87 -5.52 -26.43 -21.06
C TYR A 87 -6.64 -26.84 -20.07
N ALA A 88 -7.90 -26.53 -20.37
CA ALA A 88 -9.02 -26.91 -19.51
C ALA A 88 -9.24 -28.44 -19.42
N LEU A 89 -8.98 -29.17 -20.52
CA LEU A 89 -9.09 -30.62 -20.56
C LEU A 89 -7.94 -31.34 -19.84
N VAL A 90 -6.72 -30.80 -19.91
CA VAL A 90 -5.57 -31.33 -19.16
C VAL A 90 -5.73 -31.05 -17.67
N TRP A 91 -6.19 -29.87 -17.28
CA TRP A 91 -6.42 -29.52 -15.88
C TRP A 91 -7.54 -30.37 -15.24
N ALA A 92 -8.67 -30.55 -15.94
CA ALA A 92 -9.76 -31.41 -15.46
C ALA A 92 -9.38 -32.91 -15.38
N ALA A 93 -8.50 -33.39 -16.27
CA ALA A 93 -8.01 -34.77 -16.23
C ALA A 93 -7.02 -35.01 -15.08
N THR A 94 -6.20 -34.00 -14.72
CA THR A 94 -5.24 -34.07 -13.61
C THR A 94 -5.94 -34.00 -12.25
N LEU A 95 -6.95 -33.13 -12.10
CA LEU A 95 -7.79 -33.10 -10.89
C LEU A 95 -8.57 -34.40 -10.68
N HIS A 96 -9.14 -34.99 -11.74
CA HIS A 96 -9.91 -36.24 -11.61
C HIS A 96 -9.03 -37.49 -11.34
N ALA A 97 -7.74 -37.45 -11.67
CA ALA A 97 -6.78 -38.51 -11.36
C ALA A 97 -6.23 -38.42 -9.92
N HIS A 98 -6.11 -37.20 -9.39
CA HIS A 98 -5.74 -36.92 -7.99
C HIS A 98 -6.82 -37.37 -7.00
N ASP A 99 -8.09 -37.05 -7.27
CA ASP A 99 -9.26 -37.47 -6.47
C ASP A 99 -9.46 -38.99 -6.38
N LYS A 100 -8.78 -39.78 -7.21
CA LYS A 100 -8.88 -41.25 -7.22
C LYS A 100 -7.59 -41.99 -6.90
N GLY A 101 -6.54 -41.29 -6.43
CA GLY A 101 -5.32 -41.90 -5.92
C GLY A 101 -4.43 -42.62 -6.95
N PHE A 102 -4.47 -42.23 -8.23
CA PHE A 102 -3.58 -42.79 -9.25
C PHE A 102 -2.36 -41.91 -9.51
N ARG A 103 -1.16 -42.52 -9.61
CA ARG A 103 0.10 -41.82 -9.95
C ARG A 103 0.13 -41.45 -11.44
N PRO A 104 0.40 -40.20 -11.83
CA PRO A 104 0.61 -39.86 -13.24
C PRO A 104 2.00 -40.30 -13.69
N MET A 105 2.09 -40.82 -14.93
CA MET A 105 3.33 -41.28 -15.55
C MET A 105 3.44 -40.60 -16.93
N VAL A 106 4.48 -39.79 -17.14
CA VAL A 106 4.74 -39.12 -18.42
C VAL A 106 5.98 -39.75 -19.07
N VAL A 107 5.84 -40.25 -20.29
CA VAL A 107 6.95 -40.82 -21.07
C VAL A 107 7.35 -39.82 -22.15
N LEU A 108 8.55 -39.26 -22.03
CA LEU A 108 9.20 -38.45 -23.05
C LEU A 108 10.56 -39.10 -23.38
N GLY A 109 10.76 -39.49 -24.64
CA GLY A 109 12.09 -39.79 -25.17
C GLY A 109 12.86 -40.97 -24.56
N GLY A 110 12.20 -41.96 -23.95
CA GLY A 110 12.86 -43.23 -23.58
C GLY A 110 13.69 -43.24 -22.29
N LEU A 111 13.56 -42.24 -21.41
CA LEU A 111 14.06 -42.32 -20.03
C LEU A 111 12.89 -42.39 -19.04
N THR A 112 12.97 -43.31 -18.07
CA THR A 112 12.02 -43.44 -16.96
C THR A 112 12.65 -42.83 -15.71
N ILE A 113 12.06 -41.78 -15.15
CA ILE A 113 12.48 -41.17 -13.88
C ILE A 113 11.31 -41.28 -12.90
N ASN A 114 11.56 -41.88 -11.73
CA ASN A 114 10.65 -41.84 -10.58
C ASN A 114 11.04 -40.63 -9.71
N LEU A 115 10.09 -39.74 -9.42
CA LEU A 115 10.28 -38.60 -8.53
C LEU A 115 9.51 -38.82 -7.21
N PRO A 116 10.12 -38.59 -6.03
CA PRO A 116 9.39 -38.43 -4.78
C PRO A 116 8.73 -37.05 -4.68
N ASN A 117 7.62 -36.98 -3.94
CA ASN A 117 6.78 -35.79 -3.76
C ASN A 117 7.54 -34.60 -3.17
N ARG A 118 7.09 -33.39 -3.57
CA ARG A 118 7.39 -32.03 -3.05
C ARG A 118 8.44 -31.26 -3.86
N TYR A 119 7.98 -30.56 -4.90
CA TYR A 119 8.53 -29.31 -5.46
C TYR A 119 7.51 -28.73 -6.45
N GLU A 120 6.55 -27.92 -5.98
CA GLU A 120 5.55 -27.29 -6.86
C GLU A 120 5.90 -25.83 -7.23
N ILE A 121 6.99 -25.27 -6.70
CA ILE A 121 7.35 -23.85 -6.91
C ILE A 121 8.52 -23.69 -7.90
N ALA A 122 9.47 -24.63 -7.95
CA ALA A 122 10.61 -24.58 -8.89
C ALA A 122 10.28 -25.00 -10.35
N MET A 123 9.15 -25.67 -10.58
CA MET A 123 8.73 -26.09 -11.93
C MET A 123 8.03 -24.98 -12.74
N LYS A 124 7.49 -23.94 -12.10
CA LYS A 124 6.78 -22.86 -12.82
C LYS A 124 7.75 -21.96 -13.61
N HIS A 125 8.98 -21.76 -13.13
CA HIS A 125 9.97 -20.90 -13.79
C HIS A 125 10.84 -21.63 -14.82
N THR A 126 11.23 -22.88 -14.55
CA THR A 126 12.12 -23.64 -15.46
C THR A 126 11.43 -24.06 -16.77
N LEU A 127 10.10 -24.29 -16.76
CA LEU A 127 9.35 -24.60 -17.98
C LEU A 127 9.07 -23.36 -18.84
N TYR A 128 9.05 -22.16 -18.24
CA TYR A 128 8.85 -20.88 -18.93
C TYR A 128 10.10 -20.47 -19.73
N ILE A 129 11.29 -20.73 -19.18
CA ILE A 129 12.59 -20.37 -19.79
C ILE A 129 12.94 -21.27 -20.99
N LEU A 130 12.56 -22.55 -20.99
CA LEU A 130 12.83 -23.47 -22.12
C LEU A 130 11.91 -23.28 -23.33
N LEU A 131 10.74 -22.64 -23.15
CA LEU A 131 9.78 -22.38 -24.24
C LEU A 131 10.07 -21.08 -25.02
N ILE A 132 10.79 -20.12 -24.41
CA ILE A 132 11.19 -18.87 -25.08
C ILE A 132 12.42 -19.08 -25.98
N SER A 133 13.31 -20.02 -25.65
CA SER A 133 14.48 -20.38 -26.46
C SER A 133 14.17 -21.17 -27.76
N GLY A 134 12.91 -21.50 -28.04
CA GLY A 134 12.49 -22.28 -29.23
C GLY A 134 11.88 -21.47 -30.38
N LEU A 135 11.67 -20.16 -30.23
CA LEU A 135 10.96 -19.32 -31.21
C LEU A 135 11.86 -18.39 -32.04
N LEU A 136 13.18 -18.45 -31.85
CA LEU A 136 14.18 -17.72 -32.65
C LEU A 136 14.94 -18.68 -33.58
N ALA A 137 14.24 -19.27 -34.56
CA ALA A 137 14.87 -19.90 -35.71
C ALA A 137 13.87 -20.12 -36.85
N CYS A 138 13.67 -19.11 -37.71
CA CYS A 138 13.45 -19.27 -39.16
C CYS A 138 13.28 -17.90 -39.82
N GLY A 139 14.33 -17.43 -40.48
CA GLY A 139 14.27 -16.26 -41.35
C GLY A 139 13.76 -16.61 -42.76
N THR A 140 13.26 -15.61 -43.47
CA THR A 140 13.35 -15.57 -44.93
C THR A 140 13.75 -14.17 -45.38
N THR A 141 14.85 -14.18 -46.12
CA THR A 141 15.52 -13.13 -46.88
C THR A 141 14.69 -12.54 -48.01
N THR A 142 14.81 -11.23 -48.25
CA THR A 142 14.86 -10.65 -49.60
C THR A 142 15.82 -9.45 -49.63
N THR A 143 16.70 -9.44 -50.63
CA THR A 143 17.83 -8.52 -50.85
C THR A 143 17.51 -7.44 -51.89
N ALA A 144 17.93 -6.21 -51.59
CA ALA A 144 18.64 -5.21 -52.43
C ALA A 144 17.92 -4.53 -53.63
N PRO A 145 18.38 -3.35 -54.14
CA PRO A 145 19.67 -2.68 -53.87
C PRO A 145 19.65 -1.16 -53.59
N ASP A 146 20.84 -0.69 -53.18
CA ASP A 146 21.36 0.68 -53.06
C ASP A 146 21.06 1.60 -54.26
N ASP A 147 21.00 2.90 -53.98
CA ASP A 147 21.80 3.87 -54.73
C ASP A 147 22.08 5.16 -53.93
N THR A 148 23.36 5.51 -53.87
CA THR A 148 23.94 6.76 -53.36
C THR A 148 23.76 7.91 -54.36
N THR A 149 23.54 9.14 -53.89
CA THR A 149 24.34 10.37 -54.19
C THR A 149 23.57 11.63 -53.80
N GLY A 150 24.31 12.63 -53.31
CA GLY A 150 23.79 13.81 -52.64
C GLY A 150 23.25 14.92 -53.54
N SER A 151 22.70 15.95 -52.90
CA SER A 151 22.89 17.34 -53.30
C SER A 151 22.46 18.29 -52.18
N ASP A 152 23.44 19.08 -51.78
CA ASP A 152 23.39 20.46 -51.32
C ASP A 152 22.17 21.23 -51.87
N GLN A 153 21.33 21.81 -51.00
CA GLN A 153 20.63 23.08 -51.26
C GLN A 153 20.32 23.83 -49.97
N THR A 154 21.02 24.95 -49.84
CA THR A 154 20.71 26.15 -49.08
C THR A 154 19.35 26.73 -49.46
N VAL A 155 18.51 27.07 -48.47
CA VAL A 155 17.37 27.97 -48.65
C VAL A 155 17.29 28.94 -47.45
N SER A 156 17.80 30.14 -47.74
CA SER A 156 17.41 31.48 -47.30
C SER A 156 16.52 31.67 -46.07
N GLU A 157 17.07 32.45 -45.14
CA GLU A 157 16.37 33.44 -44.30
C GLU A 157 15.40 34.26 -45.15
N ASP A 158 14.13 34.34 -44.72
CA ASP A 158 13.23 35.38 -45.17
C ASP A 158 12.60 36.07 -43.96
N SER A 159 13.05 37.30 -43.76
CA SER A 159 12.60 38.27 -42.78
C SER A 159 11.31 38.91 -43.24
N SER A 160 10.21 38.70 -42.53
CA SER A 160 9.08 39.64 -42.54
C SER A 160 8.22 39.49 -41.28
N SER A 161 8.63 40.17 -40.22
CA SER A 161 7.75 40.52 -39.11
C SER A 161 6.69 41.52 -39.60
N PRO A 162 5.39 41.28 -39.40
CA PRO A 162 4.38 42.33 -39.48
C PRO A 162 4.53 43.28 -38.28
N PRO A 163 4.11 44.55 -38.40
CA PRO A 163 4.40 45.60 -37.44
C PRO A 163 3.66 45.40 -36.12
N ASP A 164 4.35 45.75 -35.03
CA ASP A 164 3.86 45.82 -33.64
C ASP A 164 2.48 46.48 -33.56
N ASP A 165 1.50 45.70 -33.11
CA ASP A 165 0.30 46.23 -32.48
C ASP A 165 0.65 46.47 -31.01
N GLN A 166 0.88 47.74 -30.65
CA GLN A 166 1.08 48.20 -29.28
C GLN A 166 -0.25 48.11 -28.52
N GLY A 167 -0.67 46.88 -28.22
CA GLY A 167 -1.70 46.58 -27.25
C GLY A 167 -1.13 46.70 -25.83
N SER A 168 -1.88 47.34 -24.95
CA SER A 168 -1.62 47.57 -23.52
C SER A 168 -1.60 46.28 -22.66
N GLY A 169 -1.04 45.19 -23.16
CA GLY A 169 -0.96 43.91 -22.45
C GLY A 169 0.35 43.78 -21.69
N LEU A 170 0.28 43.28 -20.45
CA LEU A 170 1.45 42.75 -19.77
C LEU A 170 2.07 41.63 -20.63
N PRO A 171 3.41 41.55 -20.76
CA PRO A 171 4.04 40.47 -21.51
C PRO A 171 3.69 39.13 -20.84
N PRO A 172 3.31 38.09 -21.61
CA PRO A 172 3.00 36.79 -21.03
C PRO A 172 4.26 36.18 -20.41
N THR A 173 4.15 35.71 -19.17
CA THR A 173 5.23 34.97 -18.49
C THR A 173 5.38 33.58 -19.14
N ALA A 174 6.55 33.31 -19.72
CA ALA A 174 6.81 32.07 -20.44
C ALA A 174 6.97 30.86 -19.49
N ASN A 175 7.53 31.07 -18.30
CA ASN A 175 7.72 30.04 -17.28
C ASN A 175 6.74 30.23 -16.12
N TRP A 176 5.88 29.25 -15.88
CA TRP A 176 4.92 29.29 -14.78
C TRP A 176 5.58 29.26 -13.39
N CYS A 177 6.83 28.77 -13.26
CA CYS A 177 7.53 28.82 -11.98
C CYS A 177 7.78 30.27 -11.51
N GLU A 178 7.90 31.22 -12.43
CA GLU A 178 8.11 32.64 -12.11
C GLU A 178 6.84 33.30 -11.55
N THR A 179 5.68 32.67 -11.70
CA THR A 179 4.39 33.15 -11.21
C THR A 179 3.95 32.51 -9.90
N ILE A 180 4.81 31.68 -9.29
CA ILE A 180 4.58 31.09 -7.99
C ILE A 180 5.12 32.03 -6.91
N GLN A 181 4.30 32.30 -5.92
CA GLN A 181 4.74 32.96 -4.71
C GLN A 181 5.35 31.97 -3.72
N SER A 182 6.44 32.37 -3.06
CA SER A 182 7.09 31.63 -1.98
C SER A 182 6.13 31.29 -0.83
N GLY A 183 6.28 30.09 -0.26
CA GLY A 183 5.56 29.63 0.92
C GLY A 183 6.39 29.72 2.21
N PRO A 184 5.89 29.18 3.33
CA PRO A 184 6.62 29.17 4.61
C PRO A 184 7.89 28.30 4.55
N ALA A 185 8.86 28.59 5.41
CA ALA A 185 10.08 27.79 5.53
C ALA A 185 9.81 26.37 6.04
N GLY A 186 10.69 25.43 5.67
CA GLY A 186 10.73 24.10 6.26
C GLY A 186 11.11 24.16 7.73
N THR A 187 10.57 23.25 8.53
CA THR A 187 10.78 23.23 9.99
C THR A 187 11.82 22.20 10.43
N ARG A 188 12.31 21.35 9.52
CA ARG A 188 13.23 20.26 9.80
C ARG A 188 14.53 20.40 9.02
N PRO A 189 15.60 19.68 9.41
CA PRO A 189 16.78 19.48 8.58
C PRO A 189 16.44 19.12 7.13
N PHE A 190 17.28 19.60 6.20
CA PHE A 190 17.06 19.46 4.76
C PHE A 190 16.73 18.02 4.31
N PRO A 191 17.46 16.95 4.72
CA PRO A 191 17.16 15.58 4.29
C PRO A 191 15.74 15.12 4.62
N GLN A 192 15.21 15.53 5.78
CA GLN A 192 13.89 15.12 6.27
C GLN A 192 12.77 15.81 5.49
N ASP A 193 12.84 17.13 5.34
CA ASP A 193 11.84 17.88 4.57
C ASP A 193 11.91 17.52 3.08
N PHE A 194 13.11 17.31 2.54
CA PHE A 194 13.32 16.84 1.17
C PHE A 194 12.73 15.44 0.95
N ALA A 195 12.95 14.49 1.86
CA ALA A 195 12.37 13.15 1.80
C ALA A 195 10.84 13.19 1.79
N ARG A 196 10.22 14.00 2.67
CA ARG A 196 8.75 14.22 2.66
C ARG A 196 8.28 14.79 1.33
N ALA A 197 9.01 15.77 0.77
CA ALA A 197 8.68 16.41 -0.50
C ALA A 197 8.76 15.43 -1.69
N HIS A 198 9.86 14.66 -1.74
CA HIS A 198 10.09 13.66 -2.76
C HIS A 198 8.98 12.60 -2.76
N VAL A 199 8.62 12.06 -1.59
CA VAL A 199 7.52 11.09 -1.49
C VAL A 199 6.16 11.74 -1.75
N GLY A 200 5.96 13.00 -1.35
CA GLY A 200 4.75 13.76 -1.65
C GLY A 200 4.51 13.90 -3.16
N GLN A 201 5.52 14.31 -3.93
CA GLN A 201 5.37 14.35 -5.39
C GLN A 201 5.28 12.94 -5.99
N ARG A 202 6.01 11.96 -5.45
CA ARG A 202 5.98 10.55 -5.90
C ARG A 202 4.57 9.96 -5.86
N LEU A 203 3.78 10.36 -4.87
CA LEU A 203 2.43 9.84 -4.65
C LEU A 203 1.33 10.72 -5.27
N PHE A 204 1.46 12.03 -5.20
CA PHE A 204 0.37 12.97 -5.52
C PHE A 204 0.56 13.74 -6.84
N ALA A 205 1.74 13.71 -7.47
CA ALA A 205 1.96 14.41 -8.75
C ALA A 205 1.07 13.86 -9.88
N PRO A 206 0.87 14.57 -11.01
CA PRO A 206 -0.08 14.13 -12.03
C PRO A 206 0.24 12.76 -12.65
N LYS A 207 1.53 12.41 -12.71
CA LYS A 207 2.00 11.10 -13.18
C LYS A 207 2.02 10.09 -12.03
N ALA A 208 1.64 8.86 -12.33
CA ALA A 208 1.55 7.77 -11.34
C ALA A 208 2.79 6.86 -11.30
N ASP A 209 3.83 7.18 -12.06
CA ASP A 209 5.06 6.41 -12.16
C ASP A 209 6.08 6.85 -11.12
N TRP A 210 6.01 6.21 -9.95
CA TRP A 210 6.93 6.45 -8.85
C TRP A 210 8.33 5.91 -9.11
N LEU A 211 8.49 4.89 -9.96
CA LEU A 211 9.79 4.28 -10.25
C LEU A 211 10.68 5.26 -11.01
N THR A 212 10.14 5.94 -12.03
CA THR A 212 10.85 7.00 -12.76
C THR A 212 11.22 8.18 -11.84
N ALA A 213 10.41 8.48 -10.81
CA ALA A 213 10.73 9.55 -9.86
C ALA A 213 11.92 9.18 -8.98
N ASP A 214 11.97 7.93 -8.51
CA ASP A 214 13.06 7.40 -7.70
C ASP A 214 14.36 7.33 -8.53
N GLU A 215 14.30 6.90 -9.81
CA GLU A 215 15.45 6.90 -10.74
C GLU A 215 16.07 8.29 -10.93
N LYS A 216 15.23 9.32 -11.06
CA LYS A 216 15.70 10.72 -11.18
C LYS A 216 16.38 11.21 -9.92
N LEU A 217 15.86 10.82 -8.74
CA LEU A 217 16.50 11.14 -7.47
C LEU A 217 17.89 10.48 -7.38
N ILE A 218 17.98 9.18 -7.67
CA ILE A 218 19.25 8.44 -7.65
C ILE A 218 20.27 9.09 -8.59
N SER A 219 19.86 9.40 -9.83
CA SER A 219 20.73 10.06 -10.81
C SER A 219 21.27 11.40 -10.34
N LEU A 220 20.51 12.17 -9.55
CA LEU A 220 20.99 13.45 -9.03
C LEU A 220 21.96 13.25 -7.86
N LEU A 221 21.68 12.29 -6.98
CA LEU A 221 22.54 11.97 -5.83
C LEU A 221 23.90 11.37 -6.22
N HIS A 222 24.05 10.86 -7.45
CA HIS A 222 25.37 10.45 -7.97
C HIS A 222 26.35 11.61 -8.09
N ASP A 223 25.86 12.78 -8.51
CA ASP A 223 26.70 13.91 -8.89
C ASP A 223 26.64 15.09 -7.91
N ASN A 224 25.76 15.02 -6.90
CA ASN A 224 25.45 16.14 -6.01
C ASN A 224 25.30 15.70 -4.56
N GLU A 225 25.63 16.59 -3.63
CA GLU A 225 25.40 16.37 -2.20
C GLU A 225 23.90 16.55 -1.85
N LEU A 226 23.45 15.89 -0.78
CA LEU A 226 22.09 16.03 -0.27
C LEU A 226 21.97 17.31 0.58
N ASP A 227 21.95 18.45 -0.10
CA ASP A 227 21.92 19.78 0.50
C ASP A 227 20.96 20.74 -0.27
N PRO A 228 20.75 21.98 0.20
CA PRO A 228 19.87 22.93 -0.46
C PRO A 228 20.19 23.26 -1.93
N ASP A 229 21.42 23.04 -2.42
CA ASP A 229 21.76 23.29 -3.83
C ASP A 229 21.18 22.20 -4.76
N LEU A 230 20.79 21.04 -4.21
CA LEU A 230 20.11 19.97 -4.94
C LEU A 230 18.70 20.37 -5.41
N LEU A 231 17.99 21.21 -4.66
CA LEU A 231 16.54 21.39 -4.85
C LEU A 231 16.17 21.99 -6.22
N PRO A 232 16.86 23.03 -6.74
CA PRO A 232 16.61 23.53 -8.09
C PRO A 232 16.92 22.50 -9.19
N LEU A 233 17.97 21.68 -8.99
CA LEU A 233 18.35 20.61 -9.92
C LEU A 233 17.30 19.50 -9.95
N TYR A 234 16.74 19.18 -8.78
CA TYR A 234 15.64 18.26 -8.61
C TYR A 234 14.37 18.74 -9.32
N ALA A 235 13.94 19.98 -9.05
CA ALA A 235 12.77 20.55 -9.71
C ALA A 235 12.89 20.57 -11.24
N ALA A 236 14.09 20.85 -11.76
CA ALA A 236 14.36 20.85 -13.20
C ALA A 236 14.17 19.49 -13.89
N GLN A 237 14.12 18.38 -13.15
CA GLN A 237 13.83 17.06 -13.71
C GLN A 237 12.35 16.86 -14.05
N PHE A 238 11.46 17.76 -13.62
CA PHE A 238 10.01 17.59 -13.75
C PHE A 238 9.33 18.85 -14.29
N ASP A 239 8.41 18.68 -15.24
CA ASP A 239 7.67 19.76 -15.91
C ASP A 239 6.51 20.35 -15.09
N HIS A 240 6.23 19.72 -13.96
CA HIS A 240 5.14 20.02 -13.04
C HIS A 240 5.63 20.39 -11.63
N ILE A 241 6.95 20.58 -11.47
CA ILE A 241 7.58 20.95 -10.21
C ILE A 241 8.36 22.25 -10.38
N CYS A 242 8.37 23.06 -9.34
CA CYS A 242 9.20 24.26 -9.24
C CYS A 242 9.88 24.29 -7.87
N ALA A 243 11.11 24.83 -7.83
CA ALA A 243 11.75 25.25 -6.59
C ALA A 243 11.60 26.76 -6.44
N THR A 244 11.35 27.23 -5.22
CA THR A 244 11.21 28.66 -4.90
C THR A 244 11.84 28.97 -3.55
N SER A 245 12.12 30.23 -3.27
CA SER A 245 12.49 30.70 -1.92
C SER A 245 11.33 30.52 -0.94
N THR A 246 11.61 30.75 0.35
CA THR A 246 10.59 30.79 1.41
C THR A 246 10.41 32.19 1.98
N ILE A 247 9.30 32.38 2.70
CA ILE A 247 9.02 33.57 3.48
C ILE A 247 9.07 33.19 4.96
N THR A 248 9.83 33.94 5.74
CA THR A 248 9.97 33.81 7.20
C THR A 248 9.42 35.03 7.95
N ALA A 249 8.84 35.98 7.23
CA ALA A 249 8.19 37.13 7.83
C ALA A 249 7.02 36.67 8.71
N PRO A 250 6.66 37.41 9.77
CA PRO A 250 5.45 37.12 10.52
C PRO A 250 4.21 37.42 9.66
N VAL A 251 3.16 36.61 9.83
CA VAL A 251 1.87 36.85 9.16
C VAL A 251 1.33 38.22 9.59
N PRO A 252 1.03 39.14 8.67
CA PRO A 252 0.44 40.43 9.00
C PRO A 252 -1.01 40.26 9.49
N GLU A 253 -1.55 41.27 10.18
CA GLU A 253 -3.00 41.35 10.43
C GLU A 253 -3.74 41.71 9.13
N THR A 254 -4.97 41.22 8.98
CA THR A 254 -5.85 41.61 7.88
C THR A 254 -6.11 43.11 7.92
N LEU A 255 -5.79 43.80 6.83
CA LEU A 255 -6.00 45.24 6.72
C LEU A 255 -7.23 45.54 5.86
N LEU A 256 -8.02 46.52 6.29
CA LEU A 256 -9.16 47.04 5.55
C LEU A 256 -8.97 48.53 5.29
N THR A 257 -9.03 48.93 4.02
CA THR A 257 -8.98 50.32 3.57
C THR A 257 -10.17 50.64 2.69
N MET A 258 -10.82 51.79 2.93
CA MET A 258 -11.92 52.27 2.07
C MET A 258 -11.39 53.19 0.97
N LEU A 259 -11.80 52.94 -0.27
CA LEU A 259 -11.61 53.82 -1.42
C LEU A 259 -12.98 54.14 -2.01
N ASP A 260 -13.57 55.27 -1.57
CA ASP A 260 -14.95 55.63 -1.86
C ASP A 260 -15.93 54.50 -1.47
N THR A 261 -16.52 53.79 -2.44
CA THR A 261 -17.44 52.66 -2.22
C THR A 261 -16.76 51.28 -2.31
N PHE A 262 -15.44 51.23 -2.48
CA PHE A 262 -14.67 49.99 -2.53
C PHE A 262 -14.05 49.69 -1.16
N ALA A 263 -14.33 48.50 -0.63
CA ALA A 263 -13.65 47.97 0.56
C ALA A 263 -12.46 47.12 0.11
N VAL A 264 -11.24 47.61 0.34
CA VAL A 264 -10.00 46.91 -0.03
C VAL A 264 -9.46 46.13 1.17
N ILE A 265 -9.47 44.81 1.08
CA ILE A 265 -8.87 43.90 2.06
C ILE A 265 -7.50 43.45 1.57
N THR A 266 -6.47 43.64 2.39
CA THR A 266 -5.22 42.90 2.28
C THR A 266 -5.29 41.72 3.24
N PRO A 267 -5.37 40.47 2.75
CA PRO A 267 -5.54 39.30 3.62
C PRO A 267 -4.36 39.14 4.59
N GLY A 268 -4.68 38.73 5.81
CA GLY A 268 -3.73 38.42 6.87
C GLY A 268 -4.40 37.57 7.95
N THR A 269 -4.02 37.77 9.20
CA THR A 269 -4.67 37.16 10.36
C THR A 269 -5.76 38.05 10.95
N GLY A 270 -6.79 37.44 11.55
CA GLY A 270 -7.87 38.16 12.23
C GLY A 270 -9.17 38.31 11.44
N THR A 271 -10.02 39.23 11.85
CA THR A 271 -11.34 39.51 11.25
C THR A 271 -11.51 41.00 11.06
N VAL A 272 -12.14 41.40 9.96
CA VAL A 272 -12.53 42.78 9.69
C VAL A 272 -14.04 42.87 9.48
N ASP A 273 -14.65 43.97 9.90
CA ASP A 273 -16.05 44.26 9.62
C ASP A 273 -16.13 45.16 8.39
N ILE A 274 -16.87 44.73 7.37
CA ILE A 274 -17.02 45.51 6.13
C ILE A 274 -18.10 46.58 6.33
N PRO A 275 -17.78 47.87 6.10
CA PRO A 275 -18.75 48.97 6.25
C PRO A 275 -19.95 48.81 5.32
N ASP A 276 -21.14 49.23 5.79
CA ASP A 276 -22.40 49.14 5.04
C ASP A 276 -22.37 49.94 3.72
N GLU A 277 -21.58 51.01 3.65
CA GLU A 277 -21.38 51.83 2.46
C GLU A 277 -20.54 51.17 1.36
N ALA A 278 -19.82 50.08 1.65
CA ALA A 278 -19.08 49.35 0.63
C ALA A 278 -20.06 48.70 -0.37
N LEU A 279 -19.80 48.85 -1.66
CA LEU A 279 -20.59 48.24 -2.74
C LEU A 279 -19.81 47.13 -3.46
N VAL A 280 -18.48 47.22 -3.46
CA VAL A 280 -17.57 46.24 -4.06
C VAL A 280 -16.54 45.82 -3.02
N LEU A 281 -16.27 44.52 -2.94
CA LEU A 281 -15.15 43.99 -2.18
C LEU A 281 -13.94 43.84 -3.09
N VAL A 282 -12.83 44.47 -2.73
CA VAL A 282 -11.55 44.29 -3.39
C VAL A 282 -10.67 43.44 -2.49
N VAL A 283 -10.14 42.34 -3.00
CA VAL A 283 -9.19 41.50 -2.27
C VAL A 283 -7.82 41.66 -2.92
N ASP A 284 -6.89 42.24 -2.18
CA ASP A 284 -5.54 42.50 -2.64
C ASP A 284 -4.67 41.26 -2.44
N LEU A 285 -4.37 40.55 -3.53
CA LEU A 285 -3.53 39.34 -3.52
C LEU A 285 -2.07 39.66 -3.82
N ARG A 286 -1.70 40.94 -3.91
CA ARG A 286 -0.33 41.36 -4.17
C ARG A 286 0.45 41.30 -2.87
N ASP A 287 1.68 40.82 -2.95
CA ASP A 287 2.59 40.69 -1.79
C ASP A 287 1.96 39.90 -0.60
N LEU A 288 1.12 38.92 -0.92
CA LEU A 288 0.35 38.15 0.05
C LEU A 288 1.26 37.33 0.99
N HIS A 289 1.03 37.35 2.29
CA HIS A 289 1.73 36.39 3.16
C HIS A 289 1.21 34.96 2.87
N PRO A 290 2.06 33.92 2.75
CA PRO A 290 1.59 32.59 2.33
C PRO A 290 0.63 31.92 3.32
N GLU A 291 0.60 32.38 4.56
CA GLU A 291 -0.34 31.93 5.61
C GLU A 291 -1.54 32.88 5.79
N ALA A 292 -1.77 33.82 4.88
CA ALA A 292 -2.91 34.72 4.95
C ALA A 292 -4.22 34.02 4.55
N ASP A 293 -5.32 34.32 5.25
CA ASP A 293 -6.62 33.68 5.03
C ASP A 293 -7.39 34.32 3.87
N VAL A 294 -7.02 33.94 2.64
CA VAL A 294 -7.63 34.43 1.40
C VAL A 294 -9.10 34.00 1.28
N ALA A 295 -9.40 32.77 1.70
CA ALA A 295 -10.75 32.22 1.67
C ALA A 295 -11.72 33.08 2.48
N LYS A 296 -11.35 33.43 3.72
CA LYS A 296 -12.16 34.28 4.58
C LYS A 296 -12.23 35.72 4.07
N ALA A 297 -11.14 36.27 3.54
CA ALA A 297 -11.14 37.59 2.93
C ALA A 297 -12.18 37.68 1.80
N ALA A 298 -12.20 36.71 0.88
CA ALA A 298 -13.18 36.64 -0.21
C ALA A 298 -14.61 36.36 0.29
N ALA A 299 -14.77 35.53 1.34
CA ALA A 299 -16.05 35.16 1.90
C ALA A 299 -16.85 36.33 2.52
N HIS A 300 -16.21 37.46 2.84
CA HIS A 300 -16.91 38.67 3.32
C HIS A 300 -17.88 39.26 2.30
N ALA A 301 -17.72 38.94 1.01
CA ALA A 301 -18.64 39.35 -0.04
C ALA A 301 -19.86 38.42 -0.19
N MET A 302 -20.00 37.40 0.67
CA MET A 302 -20.97 36.32 0.53
C MET A 302 -21.81 36.13 1.79
N SER A 303 -23.12 36.01 1.61
CA SER A 303 -24.12 35.75 2.65
C SER A 303 -24.54 34.29 2.76
N SER A 304 -24.20 33.48 1.76
CA SER A 304 -24.43 32.05 1.71
C SER A 304 -23.18 31.30 1.27
N HIS A 305 -23.14 30.00 1.56
CA HIS A 305 -22.10 29.10 1.06
C HIS A 305 -22.04 29.14 -0.48
N TYR A 306 -20.84 29.19 -1.04
CA TYR A 306 -20.64 29.31 -2.50
C TYR A 306 -19.72 28.22 -3.02
N LEU A 307 -20.23 27.39 -3.93
CA LEU A 307 -19.46 26.37 -4.65
C LEU A 307 -18.88 27.00 -5.91
N PHE A 308 -17.56 27.04 -6.04
CA PHE A 308 -16.85 27.72 -7.14
C PHE A 308 -16.02 26.79 -8.02
N GLY A 309 -16.10 25.47 -7.79
CA GLY A 309 -15.44 24.48 -8.63
C GLY A 309 -15.36 23.11 -7.97
N GLN A 310 -14.62 22.23 -8.63
CA GLN A 310 -14.23 20.94 -8.09
C GLN A 310 -12.73 20.73 -8.34
N ARG A 311 -12.10 20.00 -7.44
CA ARG A 311 -10.70 19.60 -7.55
C ARG A 311 -10.63 18.08 -7.56
N ARG A 312 -10.14 17.51 -8.66
CA ARG A 312 -9.82 16.09 -8.72
C ARG A 312 -8.44 15.85 -8.14
N VAL A 313 -8.34 14.99 -7.13
CA VAL A 313 -7.11 14.60 -6.45
C VAL A 313 -6.96 13.09 -6.41
N ARG A 314 -5.75 12.60 -6.10
CA ARG A 314 -5.58 11.23 -5.62
C ARG A 314 -5.93 11.13 -4.16
N ARG A 315 -6.71 10.11 -3.82
CA ARG A 315 -7.00 9.69 -2.46
C ARG A 315 -6.27 8.38 -2.16
N PHE A 316 -5.71 8.27 -0.96
CA PHE A 316 -5.09 7.06 -0.42
C PHE A 316 -5.77 6.69 0.90
N LEU A 317 -6.42 5.53 0.98
CA LEU A 317 -6.93 4.92 2.21
C LEU A 317 -5.83 4.00 2.76
N GLY A 318 -4.97 4.53 3.62
CA GLY A 318 -3.69 3.91 3.97
C GLY A 318 -2.71 3.88 2.79
N PHE A 319 -1.50 3.36 3.00
CA PHE A 319 -0.50 3.22 1.94
C PHE A 319 -0.77 1.94 1.15
N PRO A 320 -1.10 2.00 -0.15
CA PRO A 320 -1.33 0.81 -0.96
C PRO A 320 -0.04 0.03 -1.13
N SER A 321 -0.06 -1.25 -0.73
CA SER A 321 1.09 -2.15 -0.87
C SER A 321 1.62 -2.14 -2.31
N GLN A 322 2.93 -1.96 -2.48
CA GLN A 322 3.59 -1.89 -3.79
C GLN A 322 3.87 -3.29 -4.35
N ASP A 323 2.82 -4.09 -4.48
CA ASP A 323 2.81 -5.43 -5.06
C ASP A 323 1.46 -5.73 -5.74
N ASP A 324 1.37 -6.85 -6.45
CA ASP A 324 0.15 -7.32 -7.11
C ASP A 324 -0.82 -8.07 -6.17
N GLY A 325 -0.48 -8.15 -4.89
CA GLY A 325 -1.26 -8.82 -3.85
C GLY A 325 -2.55 -8.09 -3.48
N TRP A 326 -3.39 -8.82 -2.75
CA TRP A 326 -4.54 -8.25 -2.07
C TRP A 326 -4.07 -7.43 -0.86
N THR A 327 -4.73 -6.31 -0.61
CA THR A 327 -4.43 -5.44 0.52
C THR A 327 -5.68 -4.68 0.96
N HIS A 328 -5.72 -4.27 2.23
CA HIS A 328 -6.79 -3.42 2.78
C HIS A 328 -6.68 -1.96 2.32
N TYR A 329 -5.55 -1.59 1.73
CA TYR A 329 -5.24 -0.22 1.39
C TYR A 329 -5.57 0.08 -0.07
N GLU A 330 -6.18 1.23 -0.31
CA GLU A 330 -6.70 1.57 -1.63
C GLU A 330 -6.22 2.94 -2.08
N SER A 331 -6.11 3.11 -3.40
CA SER A 331 -5.96 4.41 -4.03
C SER A 331 -7.08 4.65 -5.03
N SER A 332 -7.58 5.87 -5.09
CA SER A 332 -8.64 6.28 -6.01
C SER A 332 -8.46 7.72 -6.45
N LEU A 333 -9.20 8.12 -7.49
CA LEU A 333 -9.37 9.52 -7.83
C LEU A 333 -10.66 10.01 -7.14
N GLU A 334 -10.57 11.15 -6.47
CA GLU A 334 -11.69 11.76 -5.75
C GLU A 334 -11.91 13.20 -6.23
N ASP A 335 -13.18 13.57 -6.42
CA ASP A 335 -13.58 14.94 -6.75
C ASP A 335 -13.99 15.67 -5.47
N VAL A 336 -13.17 16.63 -5.05
CA VAL A 336 -13.39 17.44 -3.85
C VAL A 336 -14.07 18.76 -4.25
N PRO A 337 -15.24 19.10 -3.68
CA PRO A 337 -15.89 20.37 -3.98
C PRO A 337 -15.09 21.55 -3.43
N LEU A 338 -14.86 22.57 -4.27
CA LEU A 338 -14.23 23.82 -3.87
C LEU A 338 -15.30 24.83 -3.47
N SER A 339 -15.28 25.24 -2.21
CA SER A 339 -16.32 26.10 -1.67
C SER A 339 -15.81 27.11 -0.66
N LEU A 340 -16.54 28.22 -0.54
CA LEU A 340 -16.32 29.23 0.49
C LEU A 340 -17.52 29.21 1.47
N PRO A 341 -17.28 29.11 2.79
CA PRO A 341 -18.31 29.36 3.79
C PRO A 341 -18.69 30.85 3.80
N PRO A 342 -19.91 31.22 4.21
CA PRO A 342 -20.30 32.63 4.32
C PRO A 342 -19.57 33.33 5.46
N ALA A 343 -19.04 34.52 5.20
CA ALA A 343 -18.47 35.41 6.23
C ALA A 343 -19.07 36.83 6.22
N GLY A 344 -19.89 37.17 5.21
CA GLY A 344 -20.62 38.42 5.09
C GLY A 344 -22.11 38.28 5.40
N ASN A 345 -22.81 39.42 5.40
CA ASN A 345 -24.27 39.49 5.57
C ASN A 345 -25.02 39.84 4.26
N ARG A 346 -24.30 40.04 3.16
CA ARG A 346 -24.84 40.43 1.85
C ARG A 346 -23.94 39.96 0.71
N GLU A 347 -24.48 39.94 -0.50
CA GLU A 347 -23.72 39.71 -1.73
C GLU A 347 -23.11 41.01 -2.25
N MET A 348 -21.80 41.02 -2.50
CA MET A 348 -21.07 42.10 -3.18
C MET A 348 -20.25 41.53 -4.33
N PRO A 349 -20.12 42.22 -5.49
CA PRO A 349 -19.12 41.88 -6.49
C PRO A 349 -17.71 41.86 -5.88
N ILE A 350 -16.89 40.91 -6.34
CA ILE A 350 -15.49 40.78 -5.89
C ILE A 350 -14.57 41.23 -7.01
N LEU A 351 -13.55 42.02 -6.68
CA LEU A 351 -12.44 42.35 -7.57
C LEU A 351 -11.13 41.87 -6.92
N PHE A 352 -10.41 40.96 -7.56
CA PHE A 352 -9.08 40.57 -7.10
C PHE A 352 -8.01 41.47 -7.72
N LEU A 353 -7.13 42.03 -6.90
CA LEU A 353 -5.88 42.64 -7.38
C LEU A 353 -4.84 41.54 -7.50
N VAL A 354 -4.43 41.22 -8.73
CA VAL A 354 -3.58 40.06 -9.01
C VAL A 354 -2.15 40.51 -9.32
N GLY A 355 -1.22 40.10 -8.45
CA GLY A 355 0.22 40.31 -8.64
C GLY A 355 0.84 39.35 -9.66
N PRO A 356 2.13 39.55 -10.00
CA PRO A 356 2.85 38.65 -10.91
C PRO A 356 3.04 37.24 -10.34
N GLN A 357 2.94 37.08 -9.02
CA GLN A 357 3.07 35.84 -8.29
C GLN A 357 1.86 35.61 -7.39
N LEU A 358 1.42 34.35 -7.27
CA LEU A 358 0.35 33.94 -6.37
C LEU A 358 0.72 32.65 -5.62
N THR A 359 0.16 32.50 -4.43
CA THR A 359 0.12 31.21 -3.73
C THR A 359 -0.85 30.25 -4.45
N PRO A 360 -0.70 28.92 -4.31
CA PRO A 360 -1.64 27.97 -4.88
C PRO A 360 -3.09 28.17 -4.42
N GLU A 361 -3.30 28.51 -3.15
CA GLU A 361 -4.63 28.79 -2.60
C GLU A 361 -5.24 30.05 -3.23
N ALA A 362 -4.49 31.16 -3.28
CA ALA A 362 -4.97 32.41 -3.87
C ALA A 362 -5.31 32.23 -5.37
N ALA A 363 -4.47 31.52 -6.11
CA ALA A 363 -4.72 31.19 -7.51
C ALA A 363 -5.99 30.34 -7.69
N THR A 364 -6.23 29.37 -6.80
CA THR A 364 -7.45 28.54 -6.80
C THR A 364 -8.69 29.39 -6.52
N ILE A 365 -8.69 30.19 -5.47
CA ILE A 365 -9.89 30.97 -5.10
C ILE A 365 -10.20 32.02 -6.15
N ALA A 366 -9.20 32.82 -6.56
CA ALA A 366 -9.42 33.89 -7.53
C ALA A 366 -9.80 33.36 -8.91
N GLY A 367 -9.12 32.31 -9.39
CA GLY A 367 -9.42 31.68 -10.67
C GLY A 367 -10.81 31.06 -10.71
N GLY A 368 -11.19 30.33 -9.66
CA GLY A 368 -12.47 29.64 -9.60
C GLY A 368 -13.66 30.60 -9.44
N LEU A 369 -13.53 31.61 -8.59
CA LEU A 369 -14.54 32.68 -8.50
C LEU A 369 -14.64 33.48 -9.79
N ARG A 370 -13.53 33.66 -10.53
CA ARG A 370 -13.58 34.32 -11.83
C ARG A 370 -14.33 33.48 -12.87
N LEU A 371 -13.98 32.20 -13.01
CA LEU A 371 -14.59 31.30 -14.00
C LEU A 371 -16.05 30.97 -13.67
N SER A 372 -16.46 31.08 -12.41
CA SER A 372 -17.86 31.02 -11.99
C SER A 372 -18.60 32.38 -12.04
N GLN A 373 -17.97 33.40 -12.65
CA GLN A 373 -18.50 34.75 -12.85
C GLN A 373 -18.88 35.48 -11.55
N ARG A 374 -18.21 35.14 -10.44
CA ARG A 374 -18.42 35.74 -9.12
C ARG A 374 -17.42 36.85 -8.77
N ALA A 375 -16.27 36.87 -9.44
CA ALA A 375 -15.22 37.85 -9.25
C ALA A 375 -14.63 38.31 -10.60
N ALA A 376 -14.07 39.53 -10.63
CA ALA A 376 -13.26 40.04 -11.73
C ALA A 376 -11.78 40.10 -11.32
N LEU A 377 -10.87 40.10 -12.30
CA LEU A 377 -9.42 40.11 -12.11
C LEU A 377 -8.81 41.41 -12.66
N LEU A 378 -8.10 42.16 -11.81
CA LEU A 378 -7.34 43.36 -12.19
C LEU A 378 -5.85 43.13 -11.91
N GLY A 379 -5.02 43.11 -12.95
CA GLY A 379 -3.58 42.87 -12.81
C GLY A 379 -3.04 41.82 -13.78
N HIS A 380 -2.49 40.72 -13.26
CA HIS A 380 -1.87 39.65 -14.05
C HIS A 380 -2.80 38.46 -14.28
N ASP A 381 -2.48 37.65 -15.29
CA ASP A 381 -3.18 36.38 -15.57
C ASP A 381 -2.89 35.35 -14.46
N ILE A 382 -3.87 34.48 -14.19
CA ILE A 382 -3.70 33.34 -13.27
C ILE A 382 -3.25 32.12 -14.07
N HIS A 383 -2.16 31.49 -13.65
CA HIS A 383 -1.69 30.24 -14.22
C HIS A 383 -2.32 29.05 -13.48
N THR A 384 -3.08 28.21 -14.17
CA THR A 384 -3.80 27.11 -13.54
C THR A 384 -2.87 26.05 -12.95
N LYS A 385 -1.64 25.90 -13.49
CA LYS A 385 -0.60 25.08 -12.85
C LYS A 385 -0.30 25.51 -11.42
N VAL A 386 -0.34 26.81 -11.11
CA VAL A 386 -0.15 27.31 -9.74
C VAL A 386 -1.33 26.91 -8.86
N ALA A 387 -2.56 27.10 -9.35
CA ALA A 387 -3.79 26.74 -8.63
C ALA A 387 -3.92 25.23 -8.36
N GLU A 388 -3.38 24.38 -9.24
CA GLU A 388 -3.40 22.93 -9.11
C GLU A 388 -2.24 22.38 -8.25
N SER A 389 -1.41 23.23 -7.67
CA SER A 389 -0.22 22.83 -6.92
C SER A 389 -0.40 22.86 -5.40
N THR A 390 0.50 22.19 -4.71
CA THR A 390 0.78 22.40 -3.28
C THR A 390 2.21 22.90 -3.11
N PHE A 391 2.50 23.42 -1.92
CA PHE A 391 3.81 23.91 -1.52
C PHE A 391 4.26 23.13 -0.27
N LEU A 392 5.52 22.69 -0.25
CA LEU A 392 6.19 22.19 0.94
C LEU A 392 7.51 22.94 1.17
N GLY A 393 7.70 23.48 2.38
CA GLY A 393 8.96 24.12 2.79
C GLY A 393 10.05 23.09 3.06
N ILE A 394 11.27 23.39 2.65
CA ILE A 394 12.48 22.56 2.80
C ILE A 394 13.63 23.50 3.17
N GLY A 395 13.93 23.60 4.46
CA GLY A 395 14.86 24.63 4.95
C GLY A 395 14.39 26.05 4.57
N ASP A 396 15.26 26.84 3.94
CA ASP A 396 14.94 28.20 3.47
C ASP A 396 14.40 28.25 2.03
N GLN A 397 14.18 27.10 1.41
CA GLN A 397 13.58 26.93 0.10
C GLN A 397 12.28 26.13 0.18
N GLY A 398 11.57 25.97 -0.94
CA GLY A 398 10.37 25.16 -1.01
C GLY A 398 10.19 24.50 -2.35
N LEU A 399 9.52 23.35 -2.32
CA LEU A 399 9.13 22.58 -3.50
C LEU A 399 7.63 22.78 -3.75
N VAL A 400 7.30 23.14 -4.99
CA VAL A 400 5.92 23.26 -5.45
C VAL A 400 5.67 22.21 -6.51
N TRP A 401 4.62 21.40 -6.37
CA TRP A 401 4.24 20.44 -7.41
C TRP A 401 2.74 20.43 -7.63
N ARG A 402 2.32 20.25 -8.89
CA ARG A 402 0.91 19.98 -9.22
C ARG A 402 0.46 18.69 -8.56
N ASN A 403 -0.72 18.68 -7.96
CA ASN A 403 -1.31 17.49 -7.33
C ASN A 403 -2.77 17.25 -7.72
N SER A 404 -3.35 18.16 -8.50
CA SER A 404 -4.76 18.15 -8.80
C SER A 404 -5.10 18.59 -10.23
N GLU A 405 -6.34 18.36 -10.62
CA GLU A 405 -6.95 18.92 -11.82
C GLU A 405 -8.21 19.68 -11.44
N LEU A 406 -8.35 20.92 -11.93
CA LEU A 406 -9.46 21.80 -11.56
C LEU A 406 -10.57 21.82 -12.61
N TRP A 407 -11.80 21.68 -12.13
CA TRP A 407 -13.02 21.50 -12.92
C TRP A 407 -14.12 22.49 -12.52
N LEU A 408 -15.02 22.72 -13.48
CA LEU A 408 -16.35 23.26 -13.32
C LEU A 408 -17.33 22.33 -14.04
N ASP A 409 -18.64 22.42 -13.78
CA ASP A 409 -19.65 21.58 -14.45
C ASP A 409 -19.57 21.62 -15.98
N ALA A 410 -19.06 22.72 -16.54
CA ALA A 410 -18.93 22.96 -17.97
C ALA A 410 -17.59 22.50 -18.59
N GLY A 411 -16.60 22.04 -17.82
CA GLY A 411 -15.31 21.54 -18.33
C GLY A 411 -14.13 21.72 -17.38
N VAL A 412 -12.90 21.57 -17.89
CA VAL A 412 -11.67 21.82 -17.13
C VAL A 412 -11.29 23.29 -17.18
N TRP A 413 -10.53 23.77 -16.19
CA TRP A 413 -9.98 25.12 -16.25
C TRP A 413 -9.02 25.26 -17.44
N PRO A 414 -8.97 26.42 -18.13
CA PRO A 414 -7.95 26.68 -19.16
C PRO A 414 -6.55 26.72 -18.54
N ASP A 415 -5.47 26.58 -19.32
CA ASP A 415 -4.10 26.64 -18.78
C ASP A 415 -3.75 28.01 -18.15
N ARG A 416 -4.39 29.07 -18.65
CA ARG A 416 -4.26 30.45 -18.14
C ARG A 416 -5.64 31.09 -18.11
N ILE A 417 -5.94 31.81 -17.04
CA ILE A 417 -7.15 32.62 -16.87
C ILE A 417 -6.71 34.08 -17.04
N PRO A 418 -7.09 34.76 -18.15
CA PRO A 418 -6.64 36.11 -18.39
C PRO A 418 -7.22 37.10 -17.37
N ALA A 419 -6.45 38.12 -17.01
CA ALA A 419 -6.99 39.24 -16.25
C ALA A 419 -8.05 39.98 -17.08
N ASP A 420 -9.15 40.40 -16.44
CA ASP A 420 -10.20 41.18 -17.09
C ASP A 420 -9.68 42.58 -17.46
N ILE A 421 -8.83 43.15 -16.61
CA ILE A 421 -8.08 44.38 -16.88
C ILE A 421 -6.58 44.11 -16.64
N PRO A 422 -5.80 43.85 -17.70
CA PRO A 422 -4.35 43.67 -17.57
C PRO A 422 -3.63 44.97 -17.22
N THR A 423 -2.86 44.99 -16.13
CA THR A 423 -2.06 46.19 -15.73
C THR A 423 -0.96 45.86 -14.71
N SER A 424 0.16 46.58 -14.77
CA SER A 424 1.20 46.56 -13.71
C SER A 424 0.91 47.57 -12.60
N GLU A 425 -0.07 48.46 -12.77
CA GLU A 425 -0.41 49.55 -11.85
C GLU A 425 -1.90 49.48 -11.43
N PRO A 426 -2.31 48.43 -10.70
CA PRO A 426 -3.72 48.21 -10.37
C PRO A 426 -4.31 49.30 -9.48
N GLU A 427 -3.54 49.99 -8.63
CA GLU A 427 -4.08 51.11 -7.83
C GLU A 427 -4.53 52.28 -8.68
N ALA A 428 -3.79 52.60 -9.74
CA ALA A 428 -4.11 53.70 -10.64
C ALA A 428 -5.42 53.42 -11.40
N VAL A 429 -5.62 52.16 -11.81
CA VAL A 429 -6.86 51.73 -12.46
C VAL A 429 -8.01 51.69 -11.45
N LEU A 430 -7.80 51.13 -10.26
CA LEU A 430 -8.83 51.00 -9.22
C LEU A 430 -9.46 52.36 -8.87
N GLY A 431 -8.65 53.42 -8.78
CA GLY A 431 -9.14 54.78 -8.51
C GLY A 431 -10.01 55.40 -9.62
N THR A 432 -10.12 54.75 -10.78
CA THR A 432 -10.95 55.19 -11.91
C THR A 432 -12.18 54.32 -12.15
N LEU A 433 -12.27 53.16 -11.49
CA LEU A 433 -13.39 52.23 -11.64
C LEU A 433 -14.60 52.69 -10.82
N ASN A 434 -15.79 52.33 -11.29
CA ASN A 434 -17.04 52.46 -10.55
C ASN A 434 -17.66 51.06 -10.36
N PRO A 435 -18.61 50.87 -9.43
CA PRO A 435 -19.24 49.57 -9.18
C PRO A 435 -19.87 48.93 -10.42
N ASP A 436 -20.57 49.72 -11.25
CA ASP A 436 -21.22 49.23 -12.48
C ASP A 436 -20.22 48.64 -13.49
N ALA A 437 -18.98 49.17 -13.54
CA ALA A 437 -17.93 48.64 -14.40
C ALA A 437 -17.53 47.23 -13.98
N ILE A 438 -17.51 46.93 -12.68
CA ILE A 438 -17.18 45.58 -12.18
C ILE A 438 -18.25 44.59 -12.58
N GLU A 439 -19.53 44.95 -12.43
CA GLU A 439 -20.64 44.10 -12.87
C GLU A 439 -20.54 43.77 -14.37
N SER A 440 -20.19 44.75 -15.20
CA SER A 440 -19.99 44.52 -16.63
C SER A 440 -18.82 43.57 -16.96
N LEU A 441 -17.77 43.51 -16.12
CA LEU A 441 -16.67 42.56 -16.33
C LEU A 441 -17.09 41.12 -16.04
N LEU A 442 -17.97 40.92 -15.05
CA LEU A 442 -18.49 39.59 -14.69
C LEU A 442 -19.32 38.96 -15.82
N GLU A 443 -19.92 39.78 -16.71
CA GLU A 443 -20.68 39.31 -17.87
C GLU A 443 -19.81 38.73 -18.99
N SER A 444 -18.50 38.90 -18.94
CA SER A 444 -17.60 38.39 -19.99
C SER A 444 -17.49 36.85 -19.97
N ASP A 445 -17.50 36.26 -21.17
CA ASP A 445 -17.69 34.82 -21.39
C ASP A 445 -16.41 33.99 -21.23
N LEU A 446 -15.69 34.17 -20.11
CA LEU A 446 -14.61 33.25 -19.74
C LEU A 446 -15.23 31.96 -19.19
N LYS A 447 -15.02 30.87 -19.91
CA LYS A 447 -15.56 29.55 -19.58
C LYS A 447 -14.46 28.52 -19.43
N PRO A 448 -14.70 27.45 -18.66
CA PRO A 448 -13.90 26.25 -18.74
C PRO A 448 -13.86 25.71 -20.18
N VAL A 449 -12.80 24.97 -20.51
CA VAL A 449 -12.50 24.44 -21.85
C VAL A 449 -12.65 22.93 -21.88
N ASN A 450 -12.65 22.34 -23.09
CA ASN A 450 -12.59 20.88 -23.20
C ASN A 450 -11.22 20.36 -22.74
N PRO A 451 -11.13 19.16 -22.14
CA PRO A 451 -9.85 18.56 -21.73
C PRO A 451 -8.82 18.42 -22.87
N SER A 452 -9.26 18.33 -24.13
CA SER A 452 -8.35 18.28 -25.29
C SER A 452 -7.66 19.61 -25.61
N GLU A 453 -8.10 20.72 -25.02
CA GLU A 453 -7.61 22.08 -25.29
C GLU A 453 -6.54 22.52 -24.30
N ILE A 454 -6.31 21.76 -23.23
CA ILE A 454 -5.27 22.05 -22.22
C ILE A 454 -4.00 21.27 -22.52
N THR A 455 -2.85 21.86 -22.18
CA THR A 455 -1.52 21.28 -22.42
C THR A 455 -0.94 20.59 -21.19
N ARG A 456 -1.45 20.91 -19.99
CA ARG A 456 -1.01 20.31 -18.74
C ARG A 456 -1.57 18.88 -18.59
N PRO A 457 -0.80 17.93 -18.03
CA PRO A 457 -1.26 16.55 -17.85
C PRO A 457 -2.36 16.45 -16.79
N SER A 458 -3.34 15.58 -17.05
CA SER A 458 -4.37 15.17 -16.09
C SER A 458 -3.80 14.31 -14.95
N ILE A 459 -4.55 14.18 -13.86
CA ILE A 459 -4.17 13.30 -12.74
C ILE A 459 -4.49 11.84 -13.09
N GLU A 460 -3.46 11.02 -13.17
CA GLU A 460 -3.57 9.57 -13.40
C GLU A 460 -3.94 8.82 -12.12
N SER A 461 -4.60 7.66 -12.23
CA SER A 461 -4.75 6.73 -11.10
C SER A 461 -3.38 6.18 -10.68
N TYR A 462 -3.17 5.99 -9.38
CA TYR A 462 -1.91 5.47 -8.84
C TYR A 462 -1.66 4.02 -9.29
N THR A 463 -0.45 3.74 -9.78
CA THR A 463 -0.01 2.39 -10.15
C THR A 463 0.75 1.78 -8.97
N ARG A 464 0.16 0.80 -8.27
CA ARG A 464 0.79 0.16 -7.12
C ARG A 464 2.12 -0.51 -7.49
N TYR A 465 2.16 -1.18 -8.62
CA TYR A 465 3.31 -1.96 -9.07
C TYR A 465 3.62 -1.72 -10.57
N PRO A 466 4.37 -0.65 -10.91
CA PRO A 466 4.84 -0.40 -12.26
C PRO A 466 6.02 -1.32 -12.67
N GLY A 467 6.72 -1.90 -11.69
CA GLY A 467 7.86 -2.80 -11.87
C GLY A 467 8.81 -2.78 -10.67
N ASP A 468 9.84 -3.62 -10.72
CA ASP A 468 10.87 -3.71 -9.69
C ASP A 468 11.91 -2.58 -9.80
N PRO A 469 12.36 -1.99 -8.68
CA PRO A 469 13.53 -1.12 -8.68
C PRO A 469 14.79 -1.85 -9.15
N ALA A 470 15.69 -1.12 -9.81
CA ALA A 470 16.96 -1.69 -10.22
C ALA A 470 17.78 -2.17 -9.00
N PRO A 471 18.43 -3.35 -9.08
CA PRO A 471 19.11 -3.94 -7.92
C PRO A 471 20.48 -3.33 -7.64
N ASN A 472 20.99 -2.37 -8.43
CA ASN A 472 22.31 -1.78 -8.19
C ASN A 472 22.35 -1.02 -6.86
N LEU A 473 23.33 -1.33 -6.01
CA LEU A 473 23.43 -0.75 -4.66
C LEU A 473 24.72 0.08 -4.50
N ASP A 474 24.73 1.28 -5.07
CA ASP A 474 25.73 2.30 -4.79
C ASP A 474 25.24 3.28 -3.70
N HIS A 475 26.10 4.23 -3.29
CA HIS A 475 25.77 5.18 -2.22
C HIS A 475 24.54 6.04 -2.52
N ALA A 476 24.36 6.47 -3.77
CA ALA A 476 23.19 7.28 -4.15
C ALA A 476 21.90 6.45 -4.05
N THR A 477 21.94 5.18 -4.49
CA THR A 477 20.82 4.26 -4.32
C THR A 477 20.51 4.03 -2.83
N MET A 478 21.52 3.77 -2.00
CA MET A 478 21.34 3.56 -0.56
C MET A 478 20.75 4.80 0.14
N GLN A 479 21.22 6.00 -0.20
CA GLN A 479 20.67 7.26 0.29
C GLN A 479 19.22 7.45 -0.15
N ALA A 480 18.91 7.24 -1.43
CA ALA A 480 17.56 7.32 -1.96
C ALA A 480 16.61 6.33 -1.25
N ALA A 481 17.07 5.11 -0.94
CA ALA A 481 16.30 4.12 -0.19
C ALA A 481 15.89 4.64 1.21
N LEU A 482 16.82 5.27 1.94
CA LEU A 482 16.51 5.89 3.24
C LEU A 482 15.53 7.06 3.12
N LEU A 483 15.68 7.91 2.10
CA LEU A 483 14.79 9.05 1.87
C LEU A 483 13.37 8.60 1.52
N VAL A 484 13.23 7.58 0.66
CA VAL A 484 11.92 7.01 0.30
C VAL A 484 11.28 6.31 1.50
N ALA A 485 12.05 5.56 2.28
CA ALA A 485 11.58 4.91 3.51
C ALA A 485 11.06 5.96 4.51
N TYR A 486 11.88 6.96 4.84
CA TYR A 486 11.51 8.04 5.76
C TYR A 486 10.30 8.83 5.27
N GLY A 487 10.30 9.27 4.01
CA GLY A 487 9.19 10.04 3.47
C GLY A 487 7.88 9.24 3.51
N THR A 488 7.93 7.94 3.21
CA THR A 488 6.72 7.09 3.24
C THR A 488 6.17 6.94 4.66
N LEU A 489 7.05 6.68 5.64
CA LEU A 489 6.66 6.61 7.04
C LEU A 489 6.13 7.98 7.54
N ASP A 490 6.75 9.09 7.14
CA ASP A 490 6.31 10.45 7.49
C ASP A 490 4.91 10.80 6.97
N TRP A 491 4.48 10.18 5.86
CA TRP A 491 3.13 10.32 5.33
C TRP A 491 2.13 9.34 5.94
N PHE A 492 2.50 8.08 6.18
CA PHE A 492 1.53 7.01 6.43
C PHE A 492 1.64 6.27 7.77
N TYR A 493 2.74 6.40 8.51
CA TYR A 493 2.89 5.65 9.75
C TYR A 493 2.00 6.24 10.86
N PRO A 494 1.02 5.48 11.40
CA PRO A 494 -0.07 6.08 12.17
C PRO A 494 0.14 6.14 13.69
N TYR A 495 1.32 5.76 14.16
CA TYR A 495 1.61 5.59 15.58
C TYR A 495 2.68 6.53 16.13
N PHE A 496 3.17 7.50 15.36
CA PHE A 496 4.17 8.46 15.84
C PHE A 496 3.71 9.30 17.05
N ASP A 497 2.41 9.50 17.24
CA ASP A 497 1.84 10.15 18.44
C ASP A 497 1.91 9.25 19.69
N ILE A 498 2.10 7.93 19.51
CA ILE A 498 2.18 6.92 20.56
C ILE A 498 3.64 6.57 20.86
N VAL A 499 4.44 6.31 19.83
CA VAL A 499 5.82 5.79 19.98
C VAL A 499 6.89 6.89 19.99
N GLY A 500 6.52 8.14 19.64
CA GLY A 500 7.49 9.22 19.43
C GLY A 500 8.05 9.22 18.01
N ARG A 501 9.01 10.12 17.74
CA ARG A 501 9.54 10.39 16.39
C ARG A 501 11.07 10.35 16.31
N ASP A 502 11.66 9.35 16.92
CA ASP A 502 13.12 9.20 16.94
C ASP A 502 13.69 8.88 15.54
N ILE A 503 12.83 8.44 14.61
CA ILE A 503 13.17 8.22 13.20
C ILE A 503 13.77 9.46 12.51
N ASP A 504 13.42 10.66 12.98
CA ASP A 504 13.96 11.91 12.45
C ASP A 504 15.50 11.93 12.63
N GLY A 505 16.00 11.59 13.82
CA GLY A 505 17.44 11.45 14.07
C GLY A 505 18.04 10.25 13.34
N ALA A 506 17.33 9.12 13.34
CA ALA A 506 17.79 7.88 12.72
C ALA A 506 18.03 8.01 11.20
N LEU A 507 17.28 8.87 10.50
CA LEU A 507 17.55 9.17 9.09
C LEU A 507 18.95 9.77 8.91
N LEU A 508 19.32 10.74 9.76
CA LEU A 508 20.60 11.44 9.64
C LEU A 508 21.76 10.49 9.96
N ASP A 509 21.63 9.71 11.04
CA ASP A 509 22.62 8.69 11.40
C ASP A 509 22.76 7.64 10.30
N GLY A 510 21.66 7.17 9.71
CA GLY A 510 21.67 6.22 8.61
C GLY A 510 22.34 6.74 7.35
N LEU A 511 22.13 8.01 7.00
CA LEU A 511 22.80 8.65 5.86
C LEU A 511 24.31 8.75 6.07
N ASP A 512 24.75 9.09 7.28
CA ASP A 512 26.17 9.12 7.67
C ASP A 512 26.78 7.72 7.59
N GLU A 513 26.09 6.69 8.10
CA GLU A 513 26.56 5.30 8.04
C GLU A 513 26.68 4.79 6.59
N VAL A 514 25.69 5.06 5.73
CA VAL A 514 25.73 4.68 4.30
C VAL A 514 26.98 5.24 3.61
N SER A 515 27.37 6.48 3.93
CA SER A 515 28.55 7.11 3.33
C SER A 515 29.87 6.38 3.65
N ALA A 516 29.89 5.61 4.74
CA ALA A 516 31.03 4.83 5.19
C ALA A 516 31.03 3.37 4.69
N LEU A 517 29.91 2.88 4.14
CA LEU A 517 29.79 1.51 3.66
C LEU A 517 30.56 1.30 2.35
N PRO A 518 31.08 0.08 2.08
CA PRO A 518 31.51 -0.30 0.74
C PRO A 518 30.35 -0.28 -0.26
N ILE A 519 30.63 0.10 -1.50
CA ILE A 519 29.66 -0.03 -2.60
C ILE A 519 29.28 -1.50 -2.77
N GLY A 520 27.98 -1.78 -2.85
CA GLY A 520 27.43 -3.13 -2.98
C GLY A 520 27.25 -3.89 -1.66
N ASP A 521 27.53 -3.29 -0.49
CA ASP A 521 27.38 -3.97 0.80
C ASP A 521 25.90 -4.09 1.24
N ARG A 522 25.21 -5.13 0.75
CA ARG A 522 23.79 -5.38 1.06
C ARG A 522 23.56 -5.71 2.52
N LYS A 523 24.46 -6.48 3.14
CA LYS A 523 24.37 -6.81 4.56
C LYS A 523 24.56 -5.57 5.43
N GLY A 524 25.53 -4.72 5.09
CA GLY A 524 25.71 -3.41 5.70
C GLY A 524 24.43 -2.57 5.58
N MET A 525 23.83 -2.52 4.40
CA MET A 525 22.57 -1.80 4.17
C MET A 525 21.38 -2.37 4.96
N LYS A 526 21.25 -3.71 5.07
CA LYS A 526 20.27 -4.39 5.95
C LYS A 526 20.40 -3.90 7.38
N HIS A 527 21.63 -3.78 7.89
CA HIS A 527 21.87 -3.32 9.25
C HIS A 527 21.55 -1.82 9.44
N VAL A 528 21.90 -0.97 8.48
CA VAL A 528 21.54 0.46 8.51
C VAL A 528 20.02 0.63 8.51
N MET A 529 19.33 -0.01 7.57
CA MET A 529 17.88 0.08 7.48
C MET A 529 17.19 -0.53 8.70
N GLY A 530 17.71 -1.62 9.26
CA GLY A 530 17.23 -2.18 10.52
C GLY A 530 17.34 -1.19 11.69
N ARG A 531 18.49 -0.51 11.85
CA ARG A 531 18.65 0.56 12.85
C ARG A 531 17.69 1.73 12.62
N PHE A 532 17.48 2.12 11.37
CA PHE A 532 16.50 3.14 11.02
C PHE A 532 15.07 2.72 11.41
N MET A 533 14.66 1.51 11.02
CA MET A 533 13.32 0.96 11.31
C MET A 533 13.11 0.67 12.79
N HIS A 534 14.16 0.39 13.57
CA HIS A 534 14.07 0.18 15.01
C HIS A 534 13.28 1.29 15.72
N HIS A 535 13.45 2.53 15.26
CA HIS A 535 12.84 3.73 15.86
C HIS A 535 11.35 3.92 15.54
N ILE A 536 10.72 3.07 14.73
CA ILE A 536 9.25 3.09 14.58
C ILE A 536 8.53 2.26 15.64
N HIS A 537 9.25 1.44 16.44
CA HIS A 537 8.67 0.60 17.47
C HIS A 537 7.43 -0.19 16.99
N ASP A 538 7.60 -0.89 15.86
CA ASP A 538 6.54 -1.64 15.18
C ASP A 538 7.04 -3.06 14.90
N GLY A 539 6.37 -4.08 15.43
CA GLY A 539 6.70 -5.48 15.17
C GLY A 539 6.58 -5.89 13.69
N HIS A 540 5.92 -5.09 12.84
CA HIS A 540 5.85 -5.31 11.40
C HIS A 540 6.90 -4.51 10.61
N GLY A 541 7.83 -3.83 11.29
CA GLY A 541 8.90 -3.03 10.72
C GLY A 541 10.03 -3.87 10.10
N PHE A 542 9.73 -4.69 9.09
CA PHE A 542 10.72 -5.57 8.45
C PHE A 542 11.43 -4.88 7.29
N TYR A 543 12.62 -5.38 6.98
CA TYR A 543 13.39 -5.06 5.79
C TYR A 543 13.59 -6.30 4.93
N THR A 544 13.47 -6.16 3.63
CA THR A 544 13.72 -7.22 2.65
C THR A 544 14.68 -6.77 1.56
N ASP A 545 15.45 -7.72 1.04
CA ASP A 545 16.27 -7.56 -0.15
C ASP A 545 15.77 -8.55 -1.20
N HIS A 546 15.26 -8.06 -2.32
CA HIS A 546 14.69 -8.87 -3.39
C HIS A 546 15.68 -9.11 -4.53
N SER A 547 16.95 -8.72 -4.37
CA SER A 547 17.96 -9.02 -5.38
C SER A 547 18.24 -10.52 -5.48
N GLU A 548 18.60 -10.96 -6.68
CA GLU A 548 18.98 -12.36 -6.93
C GLU A 548 20.39 -12.70 -6.41
N ASP A 549 21.05 -11.80 -5.67
CA ASP A 549 22.41 -12.00 -5.19
C ASP A 549 22.41 -12.93 -3.97
N MET A 550 22.64 -14.21 -4.23
CA MET A 550 22.61 -15.26 -3.21
C MET A 550 23.82 -15.24 -2.27
N ASP A 551 24.89 -14.50 -2.61
CA ASP A 551 26.14 -14.50 -1.82
C ASP A 551 25.97 -13.86 -0.43
N ASP A 552 24.90 -13.08 -0.22
CA ASP A 552 24.57 -12.42 1.05
C ASP A 552 23.55 -13.18 1.92
N TRP A 553 23.04 -14.32 1.45
CA TRP A 553 22.09 -15.15 2.18
C TRP A 553 22.80 -16.13 3.13
N PRO A 554 22.18 -16.51 4.26
CA PRO A 554 22.74 -17.54 5.12
C PRO A 554 22.81 -18.90 4.40
N ASP A 555 23.83 -19.71 4.72
CA ASP A 555 23.99 -21.08 4.21
C ASP A 555 22.92 -22.05 4.77
N GLY A 556 22.20 -21.61 5.81
CA GLY A 556 21.08 -22.28 6.46
C GLY A 556 20.85 -21.70 7.86
N TYR A 557 20.10 -22.43 8.70
CA TYR A 557 19.67 -21.97 10.01
C TYR A 557 19.96 -22.99 11.11
N LEU A 558 20.03 -22.50 12.34
CA LEU A 558 19.93 -23.33 13.54
C LEU A 558 18.48 -23.79 13.71
N ILE A 559 18.25 -25.09 13.81
CA ILE A 559 16.91 -25.67 13.96
C ILE A 559 16.57 -25.78 15.46
N VAL A 560 16.45 -24.62 16.09
CA VAL A 560 16.16 -24.46 17.51
C VAL A 560 15.11 -23.40 17.74
N GLN A 561 14.29 -23.59 18.77
CA GLN A 561 13.42 -22.57 19.30
C GLN A 561 14.09 -21.96 20.54
N ILE A 562 14.32 -20.64 20.51
CA ILE A 562 14.94 -19.90 21.61
C ILE A 562 13.87 -19.10 22.34
N GLN A 563 13.93 -19.11 23.67
CA GLN A 563 13.05 -18.35 24.54
C GLN A 563 13.88 -17.59 25.57
N ASN A 564 13.46 -16.35 25.87
CA ASN A 564 14.01 -15.59 26.98
C ASN A 564 13.45 -16.14 28.28
N VAL A 565 14.31 -16.67 29.14
CA VAL A 565 13.99 -17.15 30.48
C VAL A 565 14.79 -16.35 31.48
N ASN A 566 14.13 -15.44 32.20
CA ASN A 566 14.75 -14.57 33.21
C ASN A 566 15.99 -13.79 32.71
N GLY A 567 15.98 -13.36 31.44
CA GLY A 567 17.09 -12.64 30.81
C GLY A 567 18.12 -13.52 30.13
N GLU A 568 18.01 -14.85 30.23
CA GLU A 568 18.90 -15.80 29.55
C GLU A 568 18.25 -16.34 28.25
N ALA A 569 19.07 -16.59 27.22
CA ALA A 569 18.62 -17.20 25.97
C ALA A 569 18.66 -18.73 26.08
N VAL A 570 17.51 -19.35 26.32
CA VAL A 570 17.37 -20.79 26.57
C VAL A 570 16.71 -21.48 25.39
N ILE A 571 17.22 -22.64 25.00
CA ILE A 571 16.65 -23.49 23.95
C ILE A 571 15.41 -24.19 24.50
N ARG A 572 14.23 -23.81 24.00
CA ARG A 572 12.94 -24.46 24.32
C ARG A 572 12.81 -25.82 23.65
N SER A 573 13.13 -25.88 22.36
CA SER A 573 13.10 -27.11 21.56
C SER A 573 14.25 -27.10 20.54
N SER A 574 14.72 -28.29 20.15
CA SER A 574 15.85 -28.44 19.23
C SER A 574 15.67 -29.67 18.35
N ALA A 575 15.95 -29.50 17.06
CA ALA A 575 16.25 -30.59 16.13
C ALA A 575 17.70 -30.52 15.62
N HIS A 576 18.54 -29.69 16.24
CA HIS A 576 19.93 -29.51 15.86
C HIS A 576 20.86 -30.41 16.68
N ASP A 577 21.76 -31.13 16.01
CA ASP A 577 22.74 -32.00 16.67
C ASP A 577 23.66 -31.22 17.62
N GLY A 578 23.79 -31.69 18.86
CA GLY A 578 24.66 -31.09 19.87
C GLY A 578 24.08 -29.90 20.63
N LEU A 579 22.92 -29.38 20.21
CA LEU A 579 22.12 -28.39 20.95
C LEU A 579 20.86 -29.09 21.47
N ASN A 580 20.58 -29.00 22.76
CA ASN A 580 19.48 -29.70 23.42
C ASN A 580 18.50 -28.71 24.03
N ALA A 581 17.24 -29.13 24.14
CA ALA A 581 16.26 -28.41 24.94
C ALA A 581 16.76 -28.26 26.40
N GLY A 582 16.60 -27.05 26.95
CA GLY A 582 17.13 -26.64 28.25
C GLY A 582 18.55 -26.08 28.24
N ASP A 583 19.30 -26.15 27.14
CA ASP A 583 20.59 -25.47 27.07
C ASP A 583 20.42 -23.94 27.10
N THR A 584 21.24 -23.27 27.89
CA THR A 584 21.40 -21.82 27.88
C THR A 584 22.55 -21.42 26.95
N ILE A 585 22.30 -20.54 25.99
CA ILE A 585 23.34 -20.00 25.09
C ILE A 585 24.11 -18.92 25.85
N LEU A 586 25.43 -19.05 25.92
CA LEU A 586 26.32 -18.12 26.64
C LEU A 586 27.13 -17.22 25.69
N ALA A 587 27.47 -17.70 24.50
CA ALA A 587 28.25 -16.93 23.52
C ALA A 587 28.01 -17.44 22.09
N VAL A 588 28.15 -16.54 21.11
CA VAL A 588 28.14 -16.83 19.66
C VAL A 588 29.45 -16.33 19.07
N ASP A 589 30.21 -17.22 18.43
CA ASP A 589 31.49 -16.92 17.79
C ASP A 589 32.48 -16.13 18.69
N GLY A 590 32.45 -16.43 20.00
CA GLY A 590 33.30 -15.81 21.01
C GLY A 590 32.79 -14.46 21.56
N VAL A 591 31.66 -13.95 21.05
CA VAL A 591 30.96 -12.78 21.62
C VAL A 591 29.97 -13.27 22.67
N THR A 592 29.93 -12.63 23.84
CA THR A 592 28.97 -13.01 24.88
C THR A 592 27.54 -12.84 24.37
N ILE A 593 26.62 -13.68 24.81
CA ILE A 593 25.23 -13.59 24.35
C ILE A 593 24.59 -12.25 24.75
N GLU A 594 25.01 -11.67 25.87
CA GLU A 594 24.58 -10.36 26.34
C GLU A 594 25.02 -9.26 25.37
N ASP A 595 26.30 -9.20 25.02
CA ASP A 595 26.83 -8.23 24.05
C ASP A 595 26.21 -8.43 22.66
N TRP A 596 25.98 -9.69 22.27
CA TRP A 596 25.38 -10.04 21.00
C TRP A 596 23.95 -9.50 20.89
N TYR A 597 23.08 -9.76 21.88
CA TYR A 597 21.71 -9.22 21.87
C TYR A 597 21.67 -7.71 22.06
N ALA A 598 22.57 -7.13 22.85
CA ALA A 598 22.67 -5.67 23.02
C ALA A 598 22.89 -4.96 21.69
N GLU A 599 23.66 -5.57 20.77
CA GLU A 599 23.92 -5.06 19.43
C GLU A 599 22.77 -5.43 18.47
N ALA A 600 22.36 -6.69 18.44
CA ALA A 600 21.32 -7.18 17.52
C ALA A 600 19.97 -6.49 17.72
N MET A 601 19.53 -6.28 18.97
CA MET A 601 18.24 -5.66 19.25
C MET A 601 18.15 -4.21 18.75
N THR A 602 19.27 -3.53 18.48
CA THR A 602 19.25 -2.18 17.87
C THR A 602 18.81 -2.19 16.41
N ARG A 603 18.79 -3.35 15.74
CA ARG A 603 18.38 -3.49 14.33
C ARG A 603 16.91 -3.86 14.13
N TYR A 604 16.20 -4.20 15.20
CA TYR A 604 14.86 -4.76 15.10
C TYR A 604 13.82 -3.83 15.71
N SER A 605 12.83 -3.49 14.88
CA SER A 605 11.64 -2.78 15.32
C SER A 605 10.67 -3.74 15.98
N ALA A 606 10.14 -3.36 17.13
CA ALA A 606 9.10 -4.09 17.84
C ALA A 606 8.49 -3.22 18.93
N SER A 607 7.19 -3.40 19.15
CA SER A 607 6.40 -2.72 20.18
C SER A 607 6.59 -3.30 21.58
N SER A 608 7.19 -4.50 21.70
CA SER A 608 7.56 -5.11 22.98
C SER A 608 8.98 -5.68 22.94
N ASP A 609 9.69 -5.63 24.07
CA ASP A 609 11.05 -6.18 24.18
C ASP A 609 11.06 -7.71 24.01
N GLY A 610 9.98 -8.39 24.42
CA GLY A 610 9.81 -9.82 24.22
C GLY A 610 9.78 -10.19 22.74
N TYR A 611 9.02 -9.46 21.92
CA TYR A 611 9.01 -9.71 20.47
C TYR A 611 10.29 -9.24 19.79
N ARG A 612 10.90 -8.14 20.27
CA ARG A 612 12.22 -7.72 19.77
C ARG A 612 13.28 -8.80 19.98
N PHE A 613 13.26 -9.47 21.13
CA PHE A 613 14.13 -10.61 21.41
C PHE A 613 13.86 -11.77 20.43
N VAL A 614 12.59 -12.04 20.09
CA VAL A 614 12.24 -13.05 19.08
C VAL A 614 12.86 -12.70 17.74
N LEU A 615 12.64 -11.49 17.23
CA LEU A 615 13.14 -11.06 15.92
C LEU A 615 14.67 -11.05 15.87
N ALA A 616 15.34 -10.57 16.93
CA ALA A 616 16.79 -10.66 17.03
C ALA A 616 17.27 -12.12 17.08
N SER A 617 16.53 -13.01 17.74
CA SER A 617 16.87 -14.44 17.77
C SER A 617 16.73 -15.11 16.40
N ASP A 618 15.91 -14.58 15.50
CA ASP A 618 15.84 -15.05 14.11
C ASP A 618 17.18 -14.79 13.38
N GLU A 619 17.82 -13.64 13.60
CA GLU A 619 19.19 -13.37 13.13
C GLU A 619 20.22 -14.32 13.76
N LEU A 620 20.09 -14.61 15.06
CA LEU A 620 21.02 -15.50 15.75
C LEU A 620 21.07 -16.88 15.08
N LYS A 621 19.90 -17.35 14.62
CA LYS A 621 19.75 -18.64 13.93
C LYS A 621 20.36 -18.66 12.54
N GLU A 622 20.58 -17.53 11.87
CA GLU A 622 21.22 -17.47 10.54
C GLU A 622 22.67 -17.99 10.62
N VAL A 623 23.04 -18.99 9.82
CA VAL A 623 24.39 -19.58 9.80
C VAL A 623 25.08 -19.25 8.48
N TYR A 624 26.20 -18.50 8.56
CA TYR A 624 27.11 -18.24 7.45
C TYR A 624 28.37 -19.10 7.61
N GLY A 625 28.50 -20.14 6.80
CA GLY A 625 29.54 -21.15 6.89
C GLY A 625 29.38 -22.03 8.13
N THR A 626 30.10 -21.69 9.20
CA THR A 626 30.05 -22.39 10.49
C THR A 626 29.86 -21.39 11.61
N LYS A 627 29.02 -21.73 12.59
CA LYS A 627 28.77 -20.92 13.78
C LYS A 627 29.16 -21.70 15.04
N THR A 628 29.89 -21.07 15.96
CA THR A 628 30.25 -21.69 17.24
C THR A 628 29.40 -21.12 18.36
N LEU A 629 28.74 -22.00 19.12
CA LEU A 629 27.92 -21.63 20.27
C LEU A 629 28.55 -22.20 21.53
N SER A 630 28.81 -21.35 22.52
CA SER A 630 29.09 -21.82 23.89
C SER A 630 27.76 -21.93 24.62
N VAL A 631 27.46 -23.11 25.16
CA VAL A 631 26.19 -23.41 25.83
C VAL A 631 26.41 -24.04 27.20
N ARG A 632 25.46 -23.86 28.11
CA ARG A 632 25.41 -24.46 29.44
C ARG A 632 24.16 -25.31 29.57
N ASP A 633 24.32 -26.58 29.91
CA ASP A 633 23.17 -27.46 30.17
C ASP A 633 22.51 -27.15 31.54
N PRO A 634 21.31 -27.71 31.83
CA PRO A 634 20.64 -27.48 33.11
C PRO A 634 21.39 -27.96 34.36
N ASP A 635 22.38 -28.86 34.21
CA ASP A 635 23.25 -29.32 35.29
C ASP A 635 24.44 -28.37 35.52
N GLY A 636 24.58 -27.32 34.69
CA GLY A 636 25.61 -26.30 34.76
C GLY A 636 26.89 -26.66 34.00
N VAL A 637 26.88 -27.69 33.15
CA VAL A 637 28.04 -28.09 32.35
C VAL A 637 28.10 -27.24 31.08
N GLU A 638 29.21 -26.52 30.92
CA GLU A 638 29.49 -25.71 29.74
C GLU A 638 30.20 -26.53 28.64
N ARG A 639 29.82 -26.28 27.38
CA ARG A 639 30.45 -26.88 26.20
C ARG A 639 30.34 -25.96 24.99
N ASP A 640 31.27 -26.12 24.06
CA ASP A 640 31.20 -25.50 22.75
C ASP A 640 30.60 -26.46 21.71
N VAL A 641 29.72 -25.92 20.86
CA VAL A 641 29.05 -26.63 19.78
C VAL A 641 29.33 -25.88 18.48
N THR A 642 29.99 -26.54 17.53
CA THR A 642 30.10 -26.02 16.16
C THR A 642 28.85 -26.44 15.39
N ALA A 643 27.92 -25.52 15.25
CA ALA A 643 26.67 -25.72 14.55
C ALA A 643 26.84 -25.71 13.02
N GLN A 644 26.09 -26.57 12.34
CA GLN A 644 26.07 -26.68 10.89
C GLN A 644 24.77 -26.09 10.35
N PRO A 645 24.80 -25.44 9.18
CA PRO A 645 23.58 -24.90 8.58
C PRO A 645 22.61 -26.03 8.19
N SER A 646 21.32 -25.84 8.45
CA SER A 646 20.24 -26.70 7.96
C SER A 646 19.09 -25.86 7.40
N TRP A 647 18.33 -26.44 6.45
CA TRP A 647 17.16 -25.81 5.84
C TRP A 647 15.84 -26.36 6.40
N ASP A 648 15.90 -27.31 7.33
CA ASP A 648 14.74 -28.00 7.90
C ASP A 648 14.08 -27.19 9.03
N ILE A 649 13.84 -25.89 8.78
CA ILE A 649 13.39 -24.91 9.81
C ILE A 649 12.05 -25.24 10.47
N TYR A 650 11.24 -26.12 9.85
CA TYR A 650 9.92 -26.54 10.33
C TYR A 650 9.96 -27.76 11.27
N ASP A 651 11.13 -28.31 11.57
CA ASP A 651 11.27 -29.40 12.54
C ASP A 651 11.16 -28.91 14.00
N VAL A 652 11.12 -27.58 14.20
CA VAL A 652 10.80 -26.91 15.47
C VAL A 652 9.73 -25.86 15.22
N ALA A 653 8.81 -25.67 16.18
CA ALA A 653 7.78 -24.64 16.06
C ALA A 653 8.40 -23.24 16.12
N TRP A 654 7.85 -22.29 15.35
CA TRP A 654 8.18 -20.88 15.54
C TRP A 654 7.78 -20.44 16.95
N GLY A 655 6.51 -20.63 17.33
CA GLY A 655 5.97 -20.35 18.68
C GLY A 655 5.38 -21.58 19.37
N GLY A 656 5.32 -21.56 20.70
CA GLY A 656 4.59 -22.59 21.46
C GLY A 656 5.09 -24.03 21.28
N SER A 657 4.35 -24.83 20.51
CA SER A 657 4.46 -26.29 20.40
C SER A 657 3.96 -26.83 19.05
N LEU A 658 4.52 -27.96 18.59
CA LEU A 658 4.02 -28.72 17.43
C LEU A 658 2.90 -29.74 17.79
N ARG A 659 2.39 -29.70 19.03
CA ARG A 659 1.31 -30.58 19.51
C ARG A 659 0.06 -30.44 18.64
N GLN A 660 -0.47 -31.55 18.15
CA GLN A 660 -1.70 -31.57 17.35
C GLN A 660 -2.95 -31.27 18.19
N SER A 661 -3.95 -30.66 17.56
CA SER A 661 -5.27 -30.44 18.16
C SER A 661 -5.94 -31.77 18.55
N GLY A 662 -6.67 -31.80 19.68
CA GLY A 662 -7.38 -32.98 20.15
C GLY A 662 -7.63 -33.05 21.65
N TRP A 663 -8.22 -34.16 22.10
CA TRP A 663 -8.50 -34.44 23.52
C TRP A 663 -7.21 -34.72 24.31
N LEU A 664 -7.05 -34.08 25.47
CA LEU A 664 -5.87 -34.20 26.34
C LEU A 664 -5.87 -35.47 27.22
N THR A 665 -6.20 -36.62 26.63
CA THR A 665 -6.26 -37.92 27.32
C THR A 665 -4.90 -38.43 27.79
N ASP A 666 -3.83 -38.08 27.07
CA ASP A 666 -2.44 -38.39 27.39
C ASP A 666 -1.90 -37.60 28.59
N LEU A 667 -2.60 -36.51 28.97
CA LEU A 667 -2.27 -35.66 30.13
C LEU A 667 -3.27 -35.85 31.27
N ASP A 668 -3.95 -37.00 31.33
CA ASP A 668 -4.98 -37.33 32.33
C ASP A 668 -6.15 -36.31 32.41
N ALA A 669 -6.41 -35.56 31.31
CA ALA A 669 -7.45 -34.55 31.19
C ALA A 669 -8.43 -34.86 30.03
N PRO A 670 -9.16 -35.99 30.06
CA PRO A 670 -9.93 -36.49 28.92
C PRO A 670 -11.14 -35.62 28.52
N GLY A 671 -11.56 -34.70 29.38
CA GLY A 671 -12.67 -33.76 29.12
C GLY A 671 -12.23 -32.42 28.53
N ILE A 672 -10.93 -32.18 28.38
CA ILE A 672 -10.38 -30.92 27.86
C ILE A 672 -9.99 -31.11 26.38
N TYR A 673 -10.44 -30.19 25.54
CA TYR A 673 -10.08 -30.15 24.13
C TYR A 673 -9.01 -29.07 23.89
N TYR A 674 -7.93 -29.44 23.23
CA TYR A 674 -6.83 -28.55 22.89
C TYR A 674 -6.86 -28.22 21.40
N VAL A 675 -6.73 -26.94 21.08
CA VAL A 675 -6.65 -26.43 19.72
C VAL A 675 -5.31 -25.74 19.56
N ASN A 676 -4.44 -26.30 18.72
CA ASN A 676 -3.24 -25.58 18.29
C ASN A 676 -3.60 -24.68 17.13
N MET A 677 -3.46 -23.37 17.30
CA MET A 677 -3.82 -22.41 16.26
C MET A 677 -2.68 -22.13 15.28
N SER A 678 -1.47 -22.63 15.53
CA SER A 678 -0.31 -22.44 14.64
C SER A 678 -0.65 -22.85 13.20
N GLY A 679 -0.35 -21.98 12.24
CA GLY A 679 -0.49 -22.31 10.81
C GLY A 679 0.34 -23.52 10.36
N GLU A 680 1.41 -23.86 11.09
CA GLU A 680 2.22 -25.06 10.80
C GLU A 680 1.50 -26.36 11.20
N VAL A 681 0.63 -26.30 12.20
CA VAL A 681 -0.08 -27.44 12.76
C VAL A 681 -1.51 -27.53 12.24
N THR A 682 -2.22 -26.41 12.22
CA THR A 682 -3.61 -26.27 11.79
C THR A 682 -3.72 -25.16 10.72
N PRO A 683 -3.20 -25.39 9.49
CA PRO A 683 -3.27 -24.40 8.39
C PRO A 683 -4.70 -24.19 7.86
N ASP A 684 -5.64 -25.03 8.26
CA ASP A 684 -7.06 -24.93 7.94
C ASP A 684 -7.86 -25.49 9.11
N ILE A 685 -8.76 -24.68 9.67
CA ILE A 685 -9.59 -25.06 10.81
C ILE A 685 -11.00 -25.49 10.39
N THR A 686 -11.28 -25.58 9.08
CA THR A 686 -12.60 -25.94 8.53
C THR A 686 -13.09 -27.27 9.10
N ASP A 687 -12.24 -28.30 9.15
CA ASP A 687 -12.62 -29.61 9.71
C ASP A 687 -13.02 -29.50 11.19
N LEU A 688 -12.34 -28.66 11.97
CA LEU A 688 -12.69 -28.41 13.37
C LEU A 688 -14.01 -27.62 13.48
N MET A 689 -14.25 -26.63 12.61
CA MET A 689 -15.48 -25.84 12.60
C MET A 689 -16.70 -26.67 12.18
N GLU A 690 -16.56 -27.51 11.14
CA GLU A 690 -17.61 -28.42 10.69
C GLU A 690 -17.89 -29.52 11.72
N GLY A 691 -16.84 -30.01 12.39
CA GLY A 691 -16.90 -30.98 13.47
C GLY A 691 -17.14 -30.39 14.86
N PHE A 692 -17.38 -29.08 15.00
CA PHE A 692 -17.38 -28.41 16.31
C PHE A 692 -18.44 -28.97 17.27
N SER A 693 -19.54 -29.52 16.73
CA SER A 693 -20.57 -30.20 17.53
C SER A 693 -20.05 -31.41 18.31
N ASP A 694 -18.96 -32.02 17.86
CA ASP A 694 -18.38 -33.20 18.51
C ASP A 694 -17.54 -32.82 19.74
N VAL A 695 -17.20 -31.54 19.88
CA VAL A 695 -16.31 -31.01 20.93
C VAL A 695 -16.95 -29.91 21.77
N VAL A 696 -18.13 -29.41 21.38
CA VAL A 696 -18.87 -28.35 22.11
C VAL A 696 -19.25 -28.73 23.54
N ASP A 697 -19.31 -30.02 23.86
CA ASP A 697 -19.59 -30.52 25.21
C ASP A 697 -18.30 -30.72 26.05
N ALA A 698 -17.14 -30.25 25.58
CA ALA A 698 -15.90 -30.31 26.34
C ALA A 698 -16.03 -29.60 27.71
N SER A 699 -15.41 -30.16 28.73
CA SER A 699 -15.37 -29.54 30.07
C SER A 699 -14.53 -28.27 30.09
N GLY A 700 -13.64 -28.09 29.12
CA GLY A 700 -12.85 -26.89 28.91
C GLY A 700 -12.14 -26.91 27.56
N PHE A 701 -11.79 -25.73 27.05
CA PHE A 701 -10.94 -25.55 25.87
C PHE A 701 -9.60 -24.94 26.25
N VAL A 702 -8.52 -25.45 25.65
CA VAL A 702 -7.24 -24.74 25.59
C VAL A 702 -7.03 -24.31 24.14
N LEU A 703 -7.00 -23.00 23.91
CA LEU A 703 -6.69 -22.39 22.62
C LEU A 703 -5.23 -21.96 22.65
N ASP A 704 -4.35 -22.68 21.96
CA ASP A 704 -2.94 -22.34 21.88
C ASP A 704 -2.66 -21.38 20.72
N MET A 705 -2.47 -20.11 21.08
CA MET A 705 -2.17 -19.00 20.18
C MET A 705 -0.76 -18.46 20.42
N ARG A 706 0.13 -19.27 21.00
CA ARG A 706 1.54 -18.90 21.19
C ARG A 706 2.31 -18.78 19.89
N ASP A 707 1.75 -19.27 18.78
CA ASP A 707 2.25 -19.21 17.41
C ASP A 707 1.25 -18.48 16.50
N TYR A 708 1.65 -18.17 15.26
CA TYR A 708 0.83 -17.38 14.34
C TYR A 708 -0.30 -18.20 13.71
N PRO A 709 -1.57 -17.75 13.81
CA PRO A 709 -2.69 -18.43 13.17
C PRO A 709 -2.75 -18.14 11.67
N TYR A 710 -2.88 -19.20 10.87
CA TYR A 710 -3.13 -19.12 9.43
C TYR A 710 -4.52 -19.69 9.09
N LEU A 711 -5.57 -19.07 9.65
CA LEU A 711 -6.95 -19.55 9.62
C LEU A 711 -7.97 -18.41 9.62
N ASP A 712 -9.25 -18.71 9.36
CA ASP A 712 -10.36 -17.75 9.52
C ASP A 712 -10.62 -17.47 11.00
N ILE A 713 -9.90 -16.48 11.54
CA ILE A 713 -9.99 -16.09 12.95
C ILE A 713 -11.38 -15.54 13.31
N TYR A 714 -12.11 -14.96 12.36
CA TYR A 714 -13.41 -14.35 12.59
C TYR A 714 -14.49 -15.43 12.71
N GLY A 715 -14.53 -16.36 11.75
CA GLY A 715 -15.41 -17.53 11.80
C GLY A 715 -15.14 -18.38 13.04
N PHE A 716 -13.86 -18.57 13.39
CA PHE A 716 -13.48 -19.32 14.58
C PHE A 716 -13.90 -18.62 15.89
N ALA A 717 -13.75 -17.29 15.99
CA ALA A 717 -14.23 -16.52 17.15
C ALA A 717 -15.76 -16.62 17.36
N GLY A 718 -16.52 -16.83 16.27
CA GLY A 718 -17.96 -17.05 16.34
C GLY A 718 -18.37 -18.32 17.11
N HIS A 719 -17.48 -19.29 17.26
CA HIS A 719 -17.74 -20.50 18.07
C HIS A 719 -17.60 -20.27 19.58
N PHE A 720 -17.13 -19.10 20.02
CA PHE A 720 -16.96 -18.78 21.44
C PHE A 720 -17.82 -17.59 21.88
N ASN A 721 -18.30 -16.78 20.94
CA ASN A 721 -19.17 -15.64 21.20
C ASN A 721 -20.66 -16.04 21.14
N PRO A 722 -21.43 -15.94 22.24
CA PRO A 722 -22.86 -16.31 22.26
C PRO A 722 -23.78 -15.24 21.65
N ASP A 723 -23.31 -14.00 21.58
CA ASP A 723 -24.01 -12.85 21.01
C ASP A 723 -23.22 -12.28 19.81
N PRO A 724 -23.85 -11.49 18.91
CA PRO A 724 -23.12 -10.78 17.86
C PRO A 724 -21.96 -9.98 18.45
N PHE A 725 -20.81 -10.06 17.79
CA PHE A 725 -19.56 -9.47 18.24
C PHE A 725 -18.89 -8.69 17.10
N THR A 726 -17.91 -7.88 17.43
CA THR A 726 -17.19 -7.05 16.46
C THR A 726 -15.70 -7.33 16.51
N ALA A 727 -15.05 -7.23 15.36
CA ALA A 727 -13.60 -7.09 15.32
C ALA A 727 -13.16 -5.73 15.90
N PRO A 728 -11.86 -5.53 16.19
CA PRO A 728 -11.32 -4.24 16.63
C PRO A 728 -11.67 -3.08 15.69
N ILE A 729 -11.46 -1.84 16.13
CA ILE A 729 -11.62 -0.66 15.28
C ILE A 729 -10.41 -0.55 14.36
N PHE A 730 -10.62 -0.64 13.04
CA PHE A 730 -9.59 -0.50 12.01
C PHE A 730 -9.53 0.96 11.52
N GLY A 731 -8.57 1.73 12.02
CA GLY A 731 -8.36 3.12 11.61
C GLY A 731 -7.40 3.24 10.42
N HIS A 732 -7.88 3.70 9.27
CA HIS A 732 -7.09 3.86 8.05
C HIS A 732 -6.55 5.29 7.89
N PRO A 733 -5.22 5.50 7.88
CA PRO A 733 -4.61 6.81 7.67
C PRO A 733 -4.87 7.26 6.23
N THR A 734 -5.74 8.24 6.07
CA THR A 734 -6.30 8.62 4.77
C THR A 734 -5.82 9.99 4.35
N TRP A 735 -5.31 10.07 3.13
CA TRP A 735 -4.95 11.32 2.47
C TRP A 735 -5.85 11.57 1.26
N THR A 736 -6.58 12.68 1.25
CA THR A 736 -7.30 13.20 0.08
C THR A 736 -6.52 14.38 -0.47
N GLY A 737 -5.73 14.12 -1.52
CA GLY A 737 -4.63 15.00 -1.91
C GLY A 737 -3.56 15.11 -0.82
N PRO A 738 -2.49 15.89 -1.04
CA PRO A 738 -1.50 16.17 -0.01
C PRO A 738 -2.00 17.13 1.09
N GLU A 739 -3.23 17.66 0.99
CA GLU A 739 -3.76 18.70 1.87
C GLU A 739 -4.56 18.17 3.06
N THR A 740 -5.33 17.09 2.88
CA THR A 740 -6.30 16.62 3.89
C THR A 740 -5.92 15.26 4.42
N PHE A 741 -5.66 15.18 5.73
CA PHE A 741 -5.44 13.94 6.45
C PHE A 741 -6.59 13.63 7.41
N ALA A 742 -6.99 12.37 7.48
CA ALA A 742 -7.92 11.85 8.49
C ALA A 742 -7.56 10.40 8.83
N ILE A 743 -8.04 9.92 9.98
CA ILE A 743 -8.10 8.47 10.25
C ILE A 743 -9.55 8.05 10.03
N GLU A 744 -9.78 7.17 9.07
CA GLU A 744 -11.10 6.64 8.75
C GLU A 744 -11.31 5.28 9.42
N ASP A 745 -12.30 5.21 10.30
CA ASP A 745 -12.58 4.02 11.09
C ASP A 745 -13.52 3.06 10.38
N GLU A 746 -13.15 1.79 10.40
CA GLU A 746 -13.96 0.67 9.96
C GLU A 746 -14.15 -0.32 11.12
N ILE A 747 -15.37 -0.84 11.27
CA ILE A 747 -15.71 -1.85 12.27
C ILE A 747 -16.47 -2.96 11.56
N TRP A 748 -16.06 -4.20 11.78
CA TRP A 748 -16.69 -5.38 11.20
C TRP A 748 -17.53 -6.12 12.24
N ASP A 749 -18.80 -6.34 11.94
CA ASP A 749 -19.74 -7.10 12.74
C ASP A 749 -19.81 -8.57 12.30
N PHE A 750 -19.86 -9.48 13.27
CA PHE A 750 -19.92 -10.91 13.04
C PHE A 750 -21.07 -11.55 13.85
N PRO A 751 -21.83 -12.48 13.24
CA PRO A 751 -22.81 -13.27 14.00
C PRO A 751 -22.11 -14.39 14.79
N PRO A 752 -22.75 -14.91 15.85
CA PRO A 752 -22.37 -16.19 16.45
C PRO A 752 -22.38 -17.32 15.42
N ALA A 753 -21.54 -18.33 15.62
CA ALA A 753 -21.59 -19.57 14.87
C ALA A 753 -22.85 -20.39 15.24
N ASN A 754 -23.15 -21.43 14.44
CA ASN A 754 -24.30 -22.31 14.70
C ASN A 754 -24.16 -23.12 16.01
N GLN A 755 -22.93 -23.40 16.41
CA GLN A 755 -22.60 -24.11 17.65
C GLN A 755 -21.64 -23.23 18.43
N VAL A 756 -22.03 -22.82 19.64
CA VAL A 756 -21.24 -21.93 20.48
C VAL A 756 -20.86 -22.64 21.78
N TYR A 757 -19.56 -22.66 22.06
CA TYR A 757 -19.02 -23.08 23.33
C TYR A 757 -19.08 -21.93 24.35
N THR A 758 -19.68 -22.19 25.51
CA THR A 758 -19.83 -21.18 26.59
C THR A 758 -19.21 -21.64 27.92
N GLY A 759 -18.53 -22.79 27.92
CA GLY A 759 -17.79 -23.30 29.08
C GLY A 759 -16.42 -22.62 29.26
N PRO A 760 -15.60 -23.06 30.22
CA PRO A 760 -14.29 -22.46 30.51
C PRO A 760 -13.29 -22.57 29.35
N ILE A 761 -12.59 -21.47 29.06
CA ILE A 761 -11.59 -21.37 27.99
C ILE A 761 -10.28 -20.84 28.60
N VAL A 762 -9.16 -21.49 28.28
CA VAL A 762 -7.83 -20.93 28.48
C VAL A 762 -7.23 -20.57 27.13
N LEU A 763 -6.78 -19.32 26.97
CA LEU A 763 -6.03 -18.84 25.81
C LEU A 763 -4.54 -18.76 26.16
N LEU A 764 -3.71 -19.53 25.47
CA LEU A 764 -2.25 -19.44 25.61
C LEU A 764 -1.69 -18.40 24.66
N VAL A 765 -0.91 -17.46 25.21
CA VAL A 765 -0.27 -16.36 24.46
C VAL A 765 1.23 -16.31 24.71
N SER A 766 1.99 -15.83 23.73
CA SER A 766 3.44 -15.67 23.86
C SER A 766 3.91 -14.36 23.24
N ASN A 767 5.20 -14.04 23.38
CA ASN A 767 5.80 -12.91 22.67
C ASN A 767 5.73 -13.01 21.14
N LYS A 768 5.31 -14.14 20.57
CA LYS A 768 5.10 -14.37 19.13
C LYS A 768 3.63 -14.23 18.69
N SER A 769 2.70 -14.08 19.63
CA SER A 769 1.31 -13.77 19.31
C SER A 769 1.26 -12.35 18.73
N VAL A 770 1.16 -12.22 17.41
CA VAL A 770 1.21 -10.94 16.68
C VAL A 770 0.08 -10.84 15.66
N SER A 771 -0.34 -9.63 15.29
CA SER A 771 -1.29 -9.38 14.19
C SER A 771 -2.59 -10.20 14.30
N ALA A 772 -2.85 -11.14 13.38
CA ALA A 772 -4.06 -11.96 13.38
C ALA A 772 -4.30 -12.69 14.73
N ALA A 773 -3.23 -13.11 15.43
CA ALA A 773 -3.34 -13.64 16.79
C ALA A 773 -3.91 -12.61 17.76
N GLU A 774 -3.39 -11.38 17.72
CA GLU A 774 -3.85 -10.30 18.58
C GLU A 774 -5.28 -9.86 18.25
N CYS A 775 -5.64 -9.86 16.97
CA CYS A 775 -7.01 -9.60 16.52
C CYS A 775 -7.99 -10.65 17.07
N PHE A 776 -7.63 -11.94 17.00
CA PHE A 776 -8.43 -13.01 17.61
C PHE A 776 -8.58 -12.81 19.12
N GLY A 777 -7.48 -12.52 19.82
CA GLY A 777 -7.51 -12.25 21.26
C GLY A 777 -8.44 -11.10 21.63
N GLN A 778 -8.40 -9.97 20.91
CA GLN A 778 -9.29 -8.83 21.14
C GLN A 778 -10.78 -9.18 20.97
N MET A 779 -11.13 -10.20 20.17
CA MET A 779 -12.51 -10.64 19.97
C MET A 779 -13.03 -11.59 21.05
N ILE A 780 -12.17 -12.24 21.83
CA ILE A 780 -12.59 -13.24 22.83
C ILE A 780 -12.20 -12.91 24.27
N MET A 781 -11.16 -12.10 24.51
CA MET A 781 -10.66 -11.84 25.86
C MET A 781 -11.62 -11.04 26.74
N GLY A 782 -12.61 -10.37 26.14
CA GLY A 782 -13.69 -9.70 26.87
C GLY A 782 -14.74 -10.66 27.44
N LEU A 783 -14.70 -11.95 27.08
CA LEU A 783 -15.64 -12.95 27.54
C LEU A 783 -15.31 -13.41 28.97
N SER A 784 -16.32 -13.50 29.84
CA SER A 784 -16.13 -13.81 31.27
C SER A 784 -15.62 -15.22 31.58
N ASN A 785 -15.62 -16.11 30.60
CA ASN A 785 -15.19 -17.51 30.68
C ASN A 785 -13.82 -17.75 30.05
N VAL A 786 -13.12 -16.71 29.61
CA VAL A 786 -11.75 -16.80 29.07
C VAL A 786 -10.73 -16.42 30.15
N THR A 787 -9.68 -17.21 30.29
CA THR A 787 -8.49 -16.89 31.08
C THR A 787 -7.26 -16.92 30.19
N VAL A 788 -6.47 -15.86 30.19
CA VAL A 788 -5.28 -15.72 29.34
C VAL A 788 -4.02 -16.09 30.13
N ILE A 789 -3.23 -17.02 29.62
CA ILE A 789 -2.02 -17.54 30.28
C ILE A 789 -0.82 -17.46 29.35
N GLY A 790 0.35 -17.10 29.87
CA GLY A 790 1.62 -17.17 29.14
C GLY A 790 2.44 -15.90 29.27
N GLN A 791 2.81 -15.28 28.14
CA GLN A 791 3.60 -14.05 28.10
C GLN A 791 2.88 -12.97 27.29
N THR A 792 3.19 -11.70 27.56
CA THR A 792 2.67 -10.57 26.77
C THR A 792 2.91 -10.79 25.29
N SER A 793 1.91 -10.45 24.47
CA SER A 793 1.96 -10.58 23.02
C SER A 793 3.00 -9.66 22.37
N ALA A 794 3.07 -9.65 21.04
CA ALA A 794 3.97 -8.79 20.29
C ALA A 794 3.60 -7.29 20.33
N CYS A 795 2.39 -6.97 20.81
CA CYS A 795 1.86 -5.62 20.93
C CYS A 795 1.80 -4.89 19.58
N THR A 796 1.56 -5.63 18.50
CA THR A 796 1.63 -5.14 17.11
C THR A 796 0.50 -5.76 16.28
N ASN A 797 -0.68 -5.13 16.35
CA ASN A 797 -1.83 -5.55 15.57
C ASN A 797 -2.11 -4.60 14.40
N GLY A 798 -2.61 -5.15 13.31
CA GLY A 798 -2.95 -4.46 12.07
C GLY A 798 -2.34 -5.14 10.85
N THR A 799 -2.87 -4.80 9.68
CA THR A 799 -2.38 -5.31 8.41
C THR A 799 -1.08 -4.61 8.02
N ILE A 800 -0.10 -5.38 7.57
CA ILE A 800 1.13 -4.82 7.01
C ILE A 800 0.88 -4.17 5.65
N THR A 801 1.68 -3.16 5.33
CA THR A 801 1.83 -2.67 3.95
C THR A 801 3.31 -2.75 3.54
N ASN A 802 3.58 -2.93 2.24
CA ASN A 802 4.93 -3.02 1.69
C ASN A 802 5.28 -1.81 0.82
N VAL A 803 6.50 -1.31 1.02
CA VAL A 803 7.11 -0.25 0.19
C VAL A 803 8.32 -0.84 -0.52
N LEU A 804 8.37 -0.69 -1.84
CA LEU A 804 9.56 -0.95 -2.63
C LEU A 804 10.47 0.27 -2.60
N LEU A 805 11.75 0.02 -2.37
CA LEU A 805 12.79 1.03 -2.23
C LEU A 805 13.85 0.86 -3.33
N PRO A 806 14.54 1.95 -3.71
CA PRO A 806 15.77 1.90 -4.50
C PRO A 806 16.73 0.76 -4.09
N GLY A 807 17.34 0.08 -5.07
CA GLY A 807 18.26 -1.04 -4.83
C GLY A 807 17.60 -2.43 -4.80
N ASN A 808 16.34 -2.49 -5.24
CA ASN A 808 15.45 -3.65 -5.13
C ASN A 808 15.25 -4.11 -3.67
N LEU A 809 15.17 -3.13 -2.77
CA LEU A 809 14.98 -3.31 -1.35
C LEU A 809 13.50 -3.12 -1.01
N GLY A 810 13.08 -3.55 0.18
CA GLY A 810 11.73 -3.33 0.66
C GLY A 810 11.69 -3.08 2.16
N ILE A 811 10.66 -2.38 2.59
CA ILE A 811 10.27 -2.30 4.00
C ILE A 811 8.79 -2.62 4.16
N THR A 812 8.42 -3.10 5.34
CA THR A 812 7.03 -3.19 5.76
C THR A 812 6.80 -2.39 7.03
N PHE A 813 5.55 -2.01 7.28
CA PHE A 813 5.10 -1.43 8.54
C PHE A 813 3.59 -1.68 8.70
N THR A 814 3.05 -1.46 9.90
CA THR A 814 1.62 -1.52 10.15
C THR A 814 0.93 -0.30 9.52
N GLY A 815 0.20 -0.51 8.42
CA GLY A 815 -0.40 0.59 7.64
C GLY A 815 -1.73 1.13 8.19
N MET A 816 -2.18 0.63 9.35
CA MET A 816 -3.45 0.98 9.98
C MET A 816 -3.32 1.09 11.51
N ARG A 817 -4.21 1.86 12.13
CA ARG A 817 -4.28 2.06 13.57
C ARG A 817 -5.39 1.21 14.17
N LEU A 818 -5.04 0.12 14.84
CA LEU A 818 -6.01 -0.72 15.53
C LEU A 818 -6.23 -0.24 16.97
N ARG A 819 -7.51 -0.13 17.33
CA ARG A 819 -7.95 0.23 18.68
C ARG A 819 -8.92 -0.81 19.23
N ASN A 820 -8.98 -0.91 20.55
CA ASN A 820 -10.03 -1.66 21.23
C ASN A 820 -11.40 -1.02 20.93
N LEU A 821 -12.48 -1.78 21.17
CA LEU A 821 -13.86 -1.33 20.91
C LEU A 821 -14.29 -0.12 21.74
N ASP A 822 -13.65 0.10 22.89
CA ASP A 822 -13.86 1.29 23.73
C ASP A 822 -13.05 2.51 23.26
N GLY A 823 -12.31 2.39 22.16
CA GLY A 823 -11.47 3.42 21.58
C GLY A 823 -10.08 3.53 22.22
N THR A 824 -9.73 2.68 23.19
CA THR A 824 -8.39 2.67 23.78
C THR A 824 -7.36 2.07 22.82
N GLU A 825 -6.11 2.54 22.92
CA GLU A 825 -5.01 2.06 22.08
C GLU A 825 -4.64 0.61 22.39
N PHE A 826 -4.15 -0.11 21.38
CA PHE A 826 -3.65 -1.48 21.50
C PHE A 826 -2.16 -1.60 21.18
N HIS A 827 -1.65 -0.83 20.20
CA HIS A 827 -0.25 -0.85 19.79
C HIS A 827 0.67 -0.45 20.95
N GLY A 828 1.75 -1.20 21.17
CA GLY A 828 2.64 -1.01 22.32
C GLY A 828 2.11 -1.54 23.66
N ILE A 829 0.86 -2.02 23.72
CA ILE A 829 0.26 -2.61 24.93
C ILE A 829 0.04 -4.11 24.73
N GLY A 830 -0.61 -4.50 23.64
CA GLY A 830 -0.89 -5.90 23.31
C GLY A 830 -1.87 -6.58 24.28
N ILE A 831 -1.88 -7.92 24.23
CA ILE A 831 -2.55 -8.80 25.16
C ILE A 831 -1.65 -9.00 26.37
N ILE A 832 -2.13 -8.59 27.54
CA ILE A 832 -1.50 -8.86 28.84
C ILE A 832 -2.15 -10.12 29.42
N PRO A 833 -1.39 -11.19 29.74
CA PRO A 833 -1.96 -12.40 30.30
C PRO A 833 -2.49 -12.16 31.72
N ASP A 834 -3.60 -12.82 32.07
CA ASP A 834 -4.13 -12.85 33.45
C ASP A 834 -3.14 -13.54 34.39
N GLU A 835 -2.47 -14.58 33.89
CA GLU A 835 -1.41 -15.29 34.59
C GLU A 835 -0.14 -15.39 33.73
N THR A 836 0.95 -14.76 34.18
CA THR A 836 2.25 -14.90 33.53
C THR A 836 2.90 -16.23 33.91
N VAL A 837 3.29 -17.03 32.91
CA VAL A 837 4.07 -18.25 33.10
C VAL A 837 5.42 -18.04 32.43
N VAL A 838 6.49 -18.07 33.23
CA VAL A 838 7.87 -18.05 32.73
C VAL A 838 8.43 -19.46 32.92
N PRO A 839 8.71 -20.19 31.82
CA PRO A 839 9.29 -21.53 31.89
C PRO A 839 10.67 -21.58 32.56
N ASP A 840 11.10 -22.75 33.03
CA ASP A 840 12.49 -23.02 33.42
C ASP A 840 13.23 -23.86 32.36
N ALA A 841 14.55 -23.72 32.29
CA ALA A 841 15.41 -24.55 31.46
C ALA A 841 15.24 -26.06 31.78
N THR A 842 14.98 -26.40 33.04
CA THR A 842 14.73 -27.80 33.44
C THR A 842 13.41 -28.35 32.90
N ASP A 843 12.38 -27.53 32.75
CA ASP A 843 11.10 -27.94 32.14
C ASP A 843 11.31 -28.34 30.69
N PHE A 844 12.07 -27.53 29.93
CA PHE A 844 12.39 -27.82 28.53
C PHE A 844 13.22 -29.09 28.36
N ALA A 845 14.23 -29.28 29.21
CA ALA A 845 15.03 -30.51 29.21
C ALA A 845 14.20 -31.76 29.56
N ALA A 846 13.17 -31.60 30.38
CA ALA A 846 12.22 -32.67 30.73
C ALA A 846 11.11 -32.88 29.68
N GLY A 847 11.01 -32.02 28.65
CA GLY A 847 9.92 -32.04 27.67
C GLY A 847 8.57 -31.63 28.25
N THR A 848 8.56 -30.86 29.33
CA THR A 848 7.34 -30.33 29.97
C THR A 848 6.97 -28.99 29.35
N ASP A 849 5.69 -28.80 29.04
CA ASP A 849 5.13 -27.53 28.57
C ASP A 849 4.47 -26.81 29.75
N PRO A 850 5.15 -25.89 30.45
CA PRO A 850 4.65 -25.31 31.69
C PRO A 850 3.41 -24.46 31.47
N GLU A 851 3.27 -23.80 30.32
CA GLU A 851 2.07 -23.00 30.02
C GLU A 851 0.85 -23.92 29.83
N LEU A 852 0.99 -25.05 29.12
CA LEU A 852 -0.09 -26.04 28.98
C LEU A 852 -0.43 -26.72 30.31
N MET A 853 0.57 -27.05 31.13
CA MET A 853 0.32 -27.61 32.46
C MET A 853 -0.46 -26.64 33.34
N ARG A 854 -0.12 -25.35 33.29
CA ARG A 854 -0.86 -24.32 34.02
C ARG A 854 -2.30 -24.15 33.51
N ALA A 855 -2.52 -24.23 32.20
CA ALA A 855 -3.87 -24.23 31.61
C ALA A 855 -4.74 -25.37 32.15
N LEU A 856 -4.17 -26.58 32.26
CA LEU A 856 -4.87 -27.73 32.82
C LEU A 856 -5.21 -27.52 34.29
N GLU A 857 -4.31 -26.95 35.09
CA GLU A 857 -4.59 -26.62 36.50
C GLU A 857 -5.76 -25.66 36.63
N VAL A 858 -5.84 -24.63 35.80
CA VAL A 858 -6.94 -23.66 35.79
C VAL A 858 -8.27 -24.34 35.41
N LEU A 859 -8.28 -25.16 34.36
CA LEU A 859 -9.50 -25.81 33.87
C LEU A 859 -10.00 -26.96 34.76
N LEU A 860 -9.10 -27.62 35.51
CA LEU A 860 -9.44 -28.73 36.40
C LEU A 860 -9.70 -28.28 37.84
N SER A 861 -9.45 -27.00 38.15
CA SER A 861 -9.77 -26.43 39.45
C SER A 861 -11.29 -26.27 39.62
N PRO A 862 -11.87 -26.67 40.76
CA PRO A 862 -13.32 -26.77 40.97
C PRO A 862 -14.05 -25.43 41.15
#